data_AF-A0AAD7UNY2-F1
#
_entry.id   AF-A0AAD7UNY2-F1
#
_cell.length_a   1.000
_cell.length_b   1.000
_cell.length_c   1.000
_cell.angle_alpha   90.00
_cell.angle_beta   90.00
_cell.angle_gamma   90.00
#
_symmetry.space_group_name_H-M   'P 1'
#
loop_
_entity.id
_entity.type
_entity.pdbx_description
1 polymer ?
#
loop_
_entity_poly.entity_id
_entity_poly.type
_entity_poly.pdbx_seq_one_letter_code
_entity_poly.pdbx_strand_id
1 'polypeptide(L)'
;MGDRLYFRGHACAAIAVFFGVWAFLAPAIVEWDFRNDVAADASLTRKDGSAYKDFVKNSKQEVFYKISYFDFQNPDEILKGADPEVVVRGPYVYREYYEKFETEFDGSRSRLHFFEQKIYVFDPELSCAGCSDSDVITTLDLVALEFLEYSYLAPRAIKYLLCEGQARNAERVGASYSHVSPFARKSVRDAHWGMWGDGTLETAMDILEFLEPVANTSRLLKSFSTHAPGFETNYTSKRLVKALYGSKDAVRTGGRKHGRAGKAMRQRRYMGASVVRSCSSPTVPANETAQIPATCDPQQPEWDDAEALEHGWSLAYATDFASRVYGGSAGFVQPRWLNRAKFSGGTIYHNLASFYRFLAAKRTRGPEHLALFVSSIYRAIGFSRTLEDGRIERRGVPLERYQLDRGYAIEAGNEYSVQFDQLTTPSGVLNLTRAVGLPLYATAPHLYLVDPAVQARIDGIFPDRRLHNVYLDVEPRSGEVVAVRERLQFNALLFNYDLPGLLEDDPIIGDRLPGDRVLECAAERANWTLPDRWHDGRLNQDALIVPIGYISEGYDLRDDSMKDLAEDLADVDAFARVLFGLCACLSGLFSLAAAYYYAHPLDDDHDHDHHDDEGRGDLESKKSWSAYLCCSCSREKKAKNDLSDSLLHQEDTTEPRTTMVDEPSL
;
A
#
# COMPACT_ATOMS: atom_id res chain seq x y z
N MET A 1 -61.33 2.40 47.63
CA MET A 1 -60.21 1.51 47.23
C MET A 1 -60.14 1.35 45.72
N GLY A 2 -61.27 1.35 44.98
CA GLY A 2 -61.35 1.30 43.52
C GLY A 2 -60.66 2.45 42.76
N ASP A 3 -60.81 3.71 43.18
CA ASP A 3 -60.22 4.85 42.44
C ASP A 3 -58.68 4.86 42.44
N ARG A 4 -58.04 4.32 43.48
CA ARG A 4 -56.58 4.18 43.53
C ARG A 4 -56.06 3.03 42.64
N LEU A 5 -56.88 2.01 42.37
CA LEU A 5 -56.53 0.94 41.41
C LEU A 5 -56.75 1.40 39.97
N TYR A 6 -57.84 2.13 39.70
CA TYR A 6 -58.19 2.65 38.38
C TYR A 6 -57.14 3.64 37.85
N PHE A 7 -56.67 4.55 38.71
CA PHE A 7 -55.62 5.51 38.37
C PHE A 7 -54.26 4.83 38.15
N ARG A 8 -53.98 3.73 38.86
CA ARG A 8 -52.75 2.94 38.70
C ARG A 8 -52.73 2.12 37.41
N GLY A 9 -53.87 1.57 36.99
CA GLY A 9 -53.99 0.84 35.73
C GLY A 9 -53.74 1.74 34.51
N HIS A 10 -54.35 2.93 34.47
CA HIS A 10 -54.13 3.89 33.39
C HIS A 10 -52.72 4.49 33.38
N ALA A 11 -52.13 4.73 34.55
CA ALA A 11 -50.73 5.16 34.64
C ALA A 11 -49.77 4.08 34.09
N CYS A 12 -49.96 2.81 34.45
CA CYS A 12 -49.16 1.70 33.91
C CYS A 12 -49.36 1.52 32.40
N ALA A 13 -50.58 1.65 31.88
CA ALA A 13 -50.87 1.58 30.46
C ALA A 13 -50.25 2.75 29.68
N ALA A 14 -50.34 3.97 30.19
CA ALA A 14 -49.72 5.15 29.60
C ALA A 14 -48.19 5.05 29.59
N ILE A 15 -47.60 4.53 30.67
CA ILE A 15 -46.16 4.24 30.76
C ILE A 15 -45.76 3.17 29.74
N ALA A 16 -46.52 2.07 29.62
CA ALA A 16 -46.24 1.00 28.65
C ALA A 16 -46.36 1.48 27.20
N VAL A 17 -47.35 2.33 26.88
CA VAL A 17 -47.50 2.94 25.56
C VAL A 17 -46.36 3.94 25.30
N PHE A 18 -45.99 4.77 26.27
CA PHE A 18 -44.88 5.70 26.13
C PHE A 18 -43.55 4.97 25.87
N PHE A 19 -43.22 3.98 26.68
CA PHE A 19 -42.01 3.16 26.48
C PHE A 19 -42.09 2.31 25.22
N GLY A 20 -43.26 1.79 24.84
CA GLY A 20 -43.45 1.04 23.59
C GLY A 20 -43.29 1.92 22.34
N VAL A 21 -43.77 3.16 22.38
CA VAL A 21 -43.59 4.15 21.31
C VAL A 21 -42.12 4.57 21.22
N TRP A 22 -41.48 4.86 22.35
CA TRP A 22 -40.04 5.19 22.38
C TRP A 22 -39.14 4.02 22.00
N ALA A 23 -39.52 2.77 22.32
CA ALA A 23 -38.84 1.58 21.85
C ALA A 23 -38.84 1.44 20.32
N PHE A 24 -39.87 1.99 19.66
CA PHE A 24 -40.02 1.96 18.21
C PHE A 24 -39.41 3.18 17.53
N LEU A 25 -39.60 4.37 18.11
CA LEU A 25 -39.13 5.63 17.55
C LEU A 25 -37.65 5.91 17.84
N ALA A 26 -37.13 5.58 19.03
CA ALA A 26 -35.72 5.87 19.37
C ALA A 26 -34.74 5.19 18.41
N PRO A 27 -34.89 3.90 18.07
CA PRO A 27 -33.99 3.26 17.11
C PRO A 27 -34.08 3.89 15.71
N ALA A 28 -35.28 4.30 15.26
CA ALA A 28 -35.47 4.93 13.96
C ALA A 28 -34.89 6.36 13.92
N ILE A 29 -35.04 7.14 15.00
CA ILE A 29 -34.45 8.47 15.13
C ILE A 29 -32.94 8.37 15.19
N VAL A 30 -32.38 7.43 15.97
CA VAL A 30 -30.93 7.24 16.04
C VAL A 30 -30.39 6.71 14.72
N GLU A 31 -31.08 5.78 14.05
CA GLU A 31 -30.67 5.30 12.73
C GLU A 31 -30.72 6.44 11.69
N TRP A 32 -31.68 7.35 11.80
CA TRP A 32 -31.79 8.54 10.95
C TRP A 32 -30.67 9.54 11.24
N ASP A 33 -30.39 9.83 12.51
CA ASP A 33 -29.34 10.76 12.96
C ASP A 33 -27.95 10.21 12.61
N PHE A 34 -27.72 8.93 12.89
CA PHE A 34 -26.49 8.22 12.53
C PHE A 34 -26.27 8.21 11.01
N ARG A 35 -27.30 8.02 10.18
CA ARG A 35 -27.13 8.03 8.72
C ARG A 35 -26.91 9.42 8.13
N ASN A 36 -27.64 10.42 8.62
CA ASN A 36 -27.65 11.74 7.98
C ASN A 36 -26.55 12.66 8.49
N ASP A 37 -26.08 12.49 9.73
CA ASP A 37 -25.04 13.34 10.30
C ASP A 37 -23.74 12.56 10.57
N VAL A 38 -23.75 11.51 11.38
CA VAL A 38 -22.51 10.83 11.79
C VAL A 38 -21.84 10.06 10.64
N ALA A 39 -22.58 9.16 9.99
CA ALA A 39 -22.06 8.37 8.88
C ALA A 39 -21.79 9.22 7.64
N ALA A 40 -22.57 10.29 7.42
CA ALA A 40 -22.33 11.21 6.32
C ALA A 40 -21.06 12.05 6.55
N ASP A 41 -20.84 12.56 7.77
CA ASP A 41 -19.64 13.34 8.13
C ASP A 41 -18.37 12.48 8.20
N ALA A 42 -18.50 11.24 8.67
CA ALA A 42 -17.43 10.24 8.68
C ALA A 42 -17.20 9.59 7.30
N SER A 43 -18.08 9.82 6.32
CA SER A 43 -17.90 9.33 4.95
C SER A 43 -17.20 10.36 4.08
N LEU A 44 -16.46 9.88 3.07
CA LEU A 44 -15.87 10.73 2.04
C LEU A 44 -16.91 11.40 1.13
N THR A 45 -18.22 11.29 1.36
CA THR A 45 -19.25 11.75 0.41
C THR A 45 -19.57 13.25 0.50
N ARG A 46 -19.16 13.93 1.58
CA ARG A 46 -19.43 15.35 1.84
C ARG A 46 -18.13 16.15 1.95
N LYS A 47 -17.95 17.18 1.11
CA LYS A 47 -16.71 17.97 1.06
C LYS A 47 -16.41 18.78 2.33
N ASP A 48 -17.43 19.12 3.09
CA ASP A 48 -17.36 19.82 4.37
C ASP A 48 -17.20 18.87 5.57
N GLY A 49 -17.33 17.56 5.35
CA GLY A 49 -17.20 16.55 6.39
C GLY A 49 -15.78 16.42 6.93
N SER A 50 -15.66 16.03 8.20
CA SER A 50 -14.37 15.83 8.87
C SER A 50 -13.52 14.79 8.13
N ALA A 51 -14.08 13.64 7.78
CA ALA A 51 -13.38 12.57 7.07
C ALA A 51 -12.86 13.01 5.69
N TYR A 52 -13.62 13.82 4.96
CA TYR A 52 -13.17 14.36 3.68
C TYR A 52 -12.01 15.36 3.85
N LYS A 53 -12.11 16.27 4.82
CA LYS A 53 -11.04 17.24 5.12
C LYS A 53 -9.75 16.53 5.53
N ASP A 54 -9.88 15.49 6.34
CA ASP A 54 -8.76 14.67 6.78
C ASP A 54 -8.15 13.87 5.62
N PHE A 55 -8.98 13.28 4.76
CA PHE A 55 -8.53 12.59 3.55
C PHE A 55 -7.76 13.51 2.60
N VAL A 56 -8.25 14.74 2.39
CA VAL A 56 -7.64 15.72 1.48
C VAL A 56 -6.29 16.22 2.00
N LYS A 57 -6.18 16.45 3.31
CA LYS A 57 -4.98 17.02 3.95
C LYS A 57 -4.05 15.96 4.57
N ASN A 58 -4.44 14.69 4.56
CA ASN A 58 -3.79 13.60 5.29
C ASN A 58 -3.51 13.98 6.76
N SER A 59 -4.49 14.61 7.41
CA SER A 59 -4.26 15.31 8.67
C SER A 59 -3.99 14.36 9.83
N LYS A 60 -4.41 13.09 9.81
CA LYS A 60 -4.40 12.17 10.96
C LYS A 60 -3.06 11.46 11.22
N GLN A 61 -2.12 11.55 10.28
CA GLN A 61 -0.91 10.75 10.29
C GLN A 61 0.30 11.55 9.84
N GLU A 62 1.44 11.25 10.43
CA GLU A 62 2.74 11.72 9.94
C GLU A 62 3.43 10.56 9.23
N VAL A 63 3.70 10.74 7.94
CA VAL A 63 4.30 9.70 7.11
C VAL A 63 5.80 9.98 7.02
N PHE A 64 6.61 8.96 7.29
CA PHE A 64 8.05 9.03 7.13
C PHE A 64 8.46 8.14 5.98
N TYR A 65 9.22 8.72 5.05
CA TYR A 65 9.79 8.05 3.91
C TYR A 65 11.28 7.85 4.17
N LYS A 66 11.68 6.60 4.48
CA LYS A 66 13.04 6.26 4.87
C LYS A 66 13.72 5.50 3.75
N ILE A 67 14.90 5.94 3.34
CA ILE A 67 15.67 5.32 2.26
C ILE A 67 16.95 4.75 2.86
N SER A 68 17.31 3.54 2.50
CA SER A 68 18.62 2.96 2.82
C SER A 68 19.22 2.36 1.55
N TYR A 69 20.52 2.52 1.36
CA TYR A 69 21.25 2.00 0.20
C TYR A 69 22.24 0.93 0.62
N PHE A 70 22.48 -0.02 -0.27
CA PHE A 70 23.58 -0.97 -0.16
C PHE A 70 24.78 -0.38 -0.90
N ASP A 71 25.71 0.20 -0.15
CA ASP A 71 26.93 0.82 -0.67
C ASP A 71 27.95 -0.28 -1.00
N PHE A 72 28.26 -0.45 -2.29
CA PHE A 72 29.18 -1.50 -2.77
C PHE A 72 30.62 -1.22 -2.39
N GLN A 73 31.30 -2.23 -1.86
CA GLN A 73 32.71 -2.14 -1.44
C GLN A 73 33.68 -2.74 -2.46
N ASN A 74 33.22 -3.69 -3.29
CA ASN A 74 34.05 -4.47 -4.21
C ASN A 74 33.49 -4.52 -5.66
N PRO A 75 33.10 -3.38 -6.28
CA PRO A 75 32.43 -3.38 -7.59
C PRO A 75 33.28 -4.04 -8.70
N ASP A 76 34.59 -3.84 -8.70
CA ASP A 76 35.48 -4.37 -9.76
C ASP A 76 35.70 -5.88 -9.61
N GLU A 77 35.68 -6.40 -8.39
CA GLU A 77 35.73 -7.82 -8.07
C GLU A 77 34.42 -8.52 -8.46
N ILE A 78 33.27 -7.86 -8.24
CA ILE A 78 31.97 -8.38 -8.69
C ILE A 78 32.00 -8.64 -10.21
N LEU A 79 32.52 -7.70 -11.01
CA LEU A 79 32.62 -7.88 -12.46
C LEU A 79 33.57 -9.00 -12.88
N LYS A 80 34.43 -9.47 -11.96
CA LYS A 80 35.31 -10.65 -12.12
C LYS A 80 34.69 -11.93 -11.57
N GLY A 81 33.42 -11.90 -11.14
CA GLY A 81 32.68 -13.06 -10.64
C GLY A 81 32.74 -13.26 -9.13
N ALA A 82 33.26 -12.30 -8.36
CA ALA A 82 33.18 -12.33 -6.91
C ALA A 82 31.74 -12.03 -6.43
N ASP A 83 31.45 -12.46 -5.20
CA ASP A 83 30.19 -12.14 -4.54
C ASP A 83 30.20 -10.66 -4.04
N PRO A 84 29.07 -9.93 -4.13
CA PRO A 84 29.00 -8.55 -3.66
C PRO A 84 29.20 -8.40 -2.17
N GLU A 85 30.02 -7.42 -1.79
CA GLU A 85 30.19 -6.94 -0.43
C GLU A 85 29.53 -5.56 -0.32
N VAL A 86 28.51 -5.46 0.54
CA VAL A 86 27.74 -4.23 0.72
C VAL A 86 27.72 -3.75 2.16
N VAL A 87 27.69 -2.44 2.35
CA VAL A 87 27.46 -1.79 3.64
C VAL A 87 26.19 -0.98 3.57
N VAL A 88 25.27 -1.16 4.52
CA VAL A 88 24.04 -0.36 4.55
C VAL A 88 24.36 1.08 4.94
N ARG A 89 23.96 2.01 4.09
CA ARG A 89 23.98 3.47 4.32
C ARG A 89 22.55 3.96 4.50
N GLY A 90 22.26 4.57 5.65
CA GLY A 90 20.94 5.07 5.99
C GLY A 90 20.54 4.77 7.43
N PRO A 91 19.29 5.05 7.80
CA PRO A 91 18.25 5.61 6.93
C PRO A 91 18.46 7.10 6.65
N TYR A 92 18.22 7.50 5.40
CA TYR A 92 17.99 8.88 4.99
C TYR A 92 16.49 9.13 5.09
N VAL A 93 16.08 9.98 6.02
CA VAL A 93 14.67 10.18 6.35
C VAL A 93 14.15 11.45 5.70
N TYR A 94 13.01 11.32 5.02
CA TYR A 94 12.22 12.42 4.51
C TYR A 94 10.84 12.41 5.19
N ARG A 95 10.38 13.58 5.62
CA ARG A 95 8.98 13.79 6.00
C ARG A 95 8.14 13.91 4.74
N GLU A 96 7.14 13.06 4.65
CA GLU A 96 6.27 12.94 3.49
C GLU A 96 4.98 13.74 3.77
N TYR A 97 4.72 14.73 2.93
CA TYR A 97 3.48 15.50 2.93
C TYR A 97 2.72 15.27 1.63
N TYR A 98 1.41 15.15 1.76
CA TYR A 98 0.52 14.94 0.63
C TYR A 98 -0.49 16.06 0.55
N GLU A 99 -0.85 16.42 -0.68
CA GLU A 99 -2.01 17.27 -0.91
C GLU A 99 -2.84 16.71 -2.04
N LYS A 100 -4.12 16.48 -1.75
CA LYS A 100 -5.13 16.16 -2.78
C LYS A 100 -5.79 17.45 -3.28
N PHE A 101 -5.90 17.62 -4.59
CA PHE A 101 -6.47 18.82 -5.19
C PHE A 101 -7.31 18.50 -6.43
N GLU A 102 -8.07 19.50 -6.93
CA GLU A 102 -9.04 19.35 -8.03
C GLU A 102 -9.99 18.15 -7.79
N THR A 103 -10.54 18.08 -6.58
CA THR A 103 -11.43 17.00 -6.14
C THR A 103 -12.85 17.15 -6.70
N GLU A 104 -13.36 16.15 -7.40
CA GLU A 104 -14.70 16.16 -8.02
C GLU A 104 -15.41 14.82 -7.85
N PHE A 105 -16.67 14.84 -7.42
CA PHE A 105 -17.50 13.64 -7.40
C PHE A 105 -18.15 13.43 -8.75
N ASP A 106 -18.26 12.18 -9.17
CA ASP A 106 -19.11 11.83 -10.29
C ASP A 106 -20.60 12.12 -9.98
N GLY A 107 -21.45 12.14 -11.01
CA GLY A 107 -22.87 12.45 -10.84
C GLY A 107 -23.61 11.52 -9.86
N SER A 108 -23.10 10.30 -9.68
CA SER A 108 -23.65 9.31 -8.73
C SER A 108 -23.11 9.44 -7.30
N ARG A 109 -22.08 10.26 -7.08
CA ARG A 109 -21.28 10.37 -5.84
C ARG A 109 -20.67 9.05 -5.36
N SER A 110 -20.50 8.09 -6.27
CA SER A 110 -19.84 6.82 -5.97
C SER A 110 -18.34 6.86 -6.22
N ARG A 111 -17.86 7.84 -7.00
CA ARG A 111 -16.45 8.03 -7.33
C ARG A 111 -16.01 9.46 -7.02
N LEU A 112 -14.84 9.57 -6.41
CA LEU A 112 -14.15 10.84 -6.17
C LEU A 112 -12.90 10.87 -7.06
N HIS A 113 -12.89 11.79 -8.01
CA HIS A 113 -11.72 12.10 -8.82
C HIS A 113 -10.87 13.13 -8.09
N PHE A 114 -9.57 12.90 -8.00
CA PHE A 114 -8.63 13.84 -7.38
C PHE A 114 -7.22 13.62 -7.94
N PHE A 115 -6.41 14.65 -7.89
CA PHE A 115 -4.96 14.52 -8.04
C PHE A 115 -4.32 14.56 -6.66
N GLU A 116 -3.17 13.92 -6.50
CA GLU A 116 -2.33 14.16 -5.34
C GLU A 116 -0.89 14.43 -5.71
N GLN A 117 -0.29 15.31 -4.93
CA GLN A 117 1.11 15.68 -4.99
C GLN A 117 1.75 15.23 -3.68
N LYS A 118 2.88 14.52 -3.77
CA LYS A 118 3.72 14.24 -2.61
C LYS A 118 4.86 15.26 -2.51
N ILE A 119 5.27 15.59 -1.29
CA ILE A 119 6.33 16.53 -0.96
C ILE A 119 7.19 15.86 0.11
N TYR A 120 8.43 15.56 -0.20
CA TYR A 120 9.39 14.94 0.69
C TYR A 120 10.30 16.02 1.25
N VAL A 121 10.43 16.11 2.57
CA VAL A 121 11.33 17.07 3.22
C VAL A 121 12.40 16.31 4.01
N PHE A 122 13.66 16.39 3.57
CA PHE A 122 14.79 15.74 4.23
C PHE A 122 14.89 16.19 5.68
N ASP A 123 15.02 15.21 6.58
CA ASP A 123 15.13 15.41 8.01
C ASP A 123 16.47 14.84 8.51
N PRO A 124 17.48 15.71 8.76
CA PRO A 124 18.79 15.26 9.22
C PRO A 124 18.76 14.73 10.67
N GLU A 125 17.78 15.12 11.50
CA GLU A 125 17.69 14.68 12.89
C GLU A 125 17.15 13.25 13.01
N LEU A 126 16.22 12.88 12.13
CA LEU A 126 15.68 11.52 12.05
C LEU A 126 16.50 10.59 11.17
N SER A 127 17.44 11.13 10.40
CA SER A 127 18.40 10.35 9.60
C SER A 127 19.50 9.74 10.46
N CYS A 128 20.28 8.81 9.89
CA CYS A 128 21.45 8.28 10.57
C CYS A 128 22.45 9.37 10.99
N ALA A 129 23.22 9.11 12.04
CA ALA A 129 24.11 10.11 12.63
C ALA A 129 25.12 10.65 11.61
N GLY A 130 25.04 11.96 11.32
CA GLY A 130 25.91 12.63 10.36
C GLY A 130 25.52 12.46 8.89
N CYS A 131 24.41 11.77 8.60
CA CYS A 131 23.98 11.50 7.24
C CYS A 131 23.38 12.75 6.58
N SER A 132 23.75 12.96 5.32
CA SER A 132 23.16 13.96 4.43
C SER A 132 22.68 13.28 3.18
N ASP A 133 21.60 13.75 2.57
CA ASP A 133 21.22 13.25 1.24
C ASP A 133 22.20 13.67 0.13
N SER A 134 23.23 14.44 0.45
CA SER A 134 24.38 14.67 -0.42
C SER A 134 25.52 13.65 -0.27
N ASP A 135 25.40 12.69 0.65
CA ASP A 135 26.36 11.60 0.84
C ASP A 135 26.58 10.84 -0.46
N VAL A 136 27.84 10.51 -0.76
CA VAL A 136 28.21 9.76 -1.96
C VAL A 136 28.26 8.27 -1.63
N ILE A 137 27.52 7.48 -2.41
CA ILE A 137 27.45 6.03 -2.33
C ILE A 137 27.90 5.41 -3.65
N THR A 138 28.44 4.20 -3.60
CA THR A 138 28.65 3.36 -4.78
C THR A 138 27.40 2.51 -4.97
N THR A 139 26.69 2.69 -6.09
CA THR A 139 25.42 2.01 -6.39
C THR A 139 25.33 1.67 -7.87
N LEU A 140 24.25 1.02 -8.30
CA LEU A 140 24.03 0.73 -9.71
C LEU A 140 23.66 1.97 -10.51
N ASP A 141 24.30 2.13 -11.66
CA ASP A 141 23.97 3.15 -12.64
C ASP A 141 22.82 2.68 -13.53
N LEU A 142 21.59 3.00 -13.11
CA LEU A 142 20.37 2.57 -13.83
C LEU A 142 20.35 3.00 -15.30
N VAL A 143 20.92 4.16 -15.62
CA VAL A 143 21.02 4.66 -17.01
C VAL A 143 22.01 3.80 -17.79
N ALA A 144 23.18 3.54 -17.23
CA ALA A 144 24.16 2.67 -17.88
C ALA A 144 23.62 1.26 -18.08
N LEU A 145 22.91 0.70 -17.08
CA LEU A 145 22.24 -0.60 -17.19
C LEU A 145 21.22 -0.63 -18.33
N GLU A 146 20.46 0.45 -18.53
CA GLU A 146 19.55 0.57 -19.67
C GLU A 146 20.28 0.44 -21.01
N PHE A 147 21.37 1.18 -21.20
CA PHE A 147 22.14 1.11 -22.44
C PHE A 147 22.89 -0.21 -22.61
N LEU A 148 23.34 -0.82 -21.51
CA LEU A 148 23.97 -2.14 -21.53
C LEU A 148 23.00 -3.21 -22.04
N GLU A 149 21.72 -3.17 -21.71
CA GLU A 149 20.71 -4.07 -22.27
C GLU A 149 20.64 -3.99 -23.81
N TYR A 150 20.95 -2.84 -24.42
CA TYR A 150 20.99 -2.66 -25.87
C TYR A 150 22.37 -2.95 -26.51
N SER A 151 23.36 -3.36 -25.71
CA SER A 151 24.75 -3.59 -26.17
C SER A 151 24.85 -4.52 -27.37
N TYR A 152 24.00 -5.52 -27.49
CA TYR A 152 23.98 -6.45 -28.62
C TYR A 152 23.67 -5.79 -29.97
N LEU A 153 22.96 -4.65 -29.98
CA LEU A 153 22.60 -3.93 -31.21
C LEU A 153 23.76 -3.09 -31.74
N ALA A 154 24.45 -2.38 -30.85
CA ALA A 154 25.48 -1.41 -31.20
C ALA A 154 26.62 -1.39 -30.16
N PRO A 155 27.38 -2.49 -30.03
CA PRO A 155 28.26 -2.69 -28.88
C PRO A 155 29.39 -1.67 -28.80
N ARG A 156 29.95 -1.25 -29.93
CA ARG A 156 30.97 -0.18 -30.00
C ARG A 156 30.41 1.20 -29.69
N ALA A 157 29.24 1.54 -30.23
CA ALA A 157 28.58 2.81 -29.94
C ALA A 157 28.23 2.94 -28.45
N ILE A 158 27.72 1.85 -27.87
CA ILE A 158 27.36 1.77 -26.46
C ILE A 158 28.63 1.82 -25.59
N LYS A 159 29.71 1.14 -25.98
CA LYS A 159 31.01 1.24 -25.29
C LYS A 159 31.51 2.69 -25.24
N TYR A 160 31.51 3.40 -26.36
CA TYR A 160 31.89 4.81 -26.41
C TYR A 160 30.99 5.67 -25.51
N LEU A 161 29.68 5.52 -25.66
CA LEU A 161 28.66 6.26 -24.91
C LEU A 161 28.84 6.08 -23.40
N LEU A 162 29.13 4.85 -22.96
CA LEU A 162 29.36 4.54 -21.56
C LEU A 162 30.72 5.09 -21.09
N CYS A 163 31.80 4.96 -21.86
CA CYS A 163 33.10 5.51 -21.48
C CYS A 163 33.07 7.02 -21.23
N GLU A 164 32.57 7.79 -22.20
CA GLU A 164 32.50 9.24 -22.08
C GLU A 164 31.44 9.66 -21.06
N GLY A 165 30.25 9.05 -21.11
CA GLY A 165 29.13 9.42 -20.25
C GLY A 165 29.37 9.14 -18.77
N GLN A 166 29.94 7.98 -18.45
CA GLN A 166 30.28 7.62 -17.08
C GLN A 166 31.49 8.40 -16.56
N ALA A 167 32.46 8.76 -17.42
CA ALA A 167 33.53 9.68 -17.05
C ALA A 167 32.97 11.05 -16.64
N ARG A 168 32.06 11.64 -17.43
CA ARG A 168 31.37 12.90 -17.08
C ARG A 168 30.62 12.79 -15.76
N ASN A 169 29.93 11.67 -15.54
CA ASN A 169 29.21 11.41 -14.28
C ASN A 169 30.16 11.31 -13.08
N ALA A 170 31.29 10.61 -13.21
CA ALA A 170 32.28 10.48 -12.14
C ALA A 170 32.91 11.83 -11.75
N GLU A 171 33.26 12.67 -12.73
CA GLU A 171 33.86 13.98 -12.49
C GLU A 171 32.96 14.90 -11.64
N ARG A 172 31.63 14.81 -11.80
CA ARG A 172 30.67 15.63 -11.05
C ARG A 172 30.68 15.38 -9.55
N VAL A 173 30.98 14.16 -9.13
CA VAL A 173 31.07 13.77 -7.72
C VAL A 173 32.53 13.67 -7.25
N GLY A 174 33.49 14.12 -8.06
CA GLY A 174 34.92 14.01 -7.75
C GLY A 174 35.42 12.56 -7.65
N ALA A 175 34.76 11.63 -8.35
CA ALA A 175 35.15 10.23 -8.43
C ALA A 175 36.10 9.96 -9.61
N SER A 176 36.80 8.83 -9.54
CA SER A 176 37.61 8.33 -10.65
C SER A 176 36.77 7.40 -11.52
N TYR A 177 37.06 7.41 -12.82
CA TYR A 177 36.51 6.50 -13.82
C TYR A 177 37.67 5.91 -14.62
N SER A 178 37.65 4.60 -14.84
CA SER A 178 38.69 3.89 -15.59
C SER A 178 38.14 2.92 -16.63
N HIS A 179 36.93 2.40 -16.45
CA HIS A 179 36.35 1.40 -17.34
C HIS A 179 34.82 1.39 -17.24
N VAL A 180 34.16 0.80 -18.24
CA VAL A 180 32.70 0.63 -18.22
C VAL A 180 32.30 -0.32 -17.10
N SER A 181 31.43 0.17 -16.23
CA SER A 181 30.95 -0.54 -15.05
C SER A 181 29.44 -0.32 -14.92
N PRO A 182 28.65 -1.31 -14.48
CA PRO A 182 27.25 -1.08 -14.13
C PRO A 182 27.13 -0.34 -12.79
N PHE A 183 28.24 -0.14 -12.07
CA PHE A 183 28.31 0.60 -10.82
C PHE A 183 28.79 2.04 -11.08
N ALA A 184 28.25 2.99 -10.32
CA ALA A 184 28.69 4.36 -10.32
C ALA A 184 28.64 4.94 -8.91
N ARG A 185 29.48 5.95 -8.68
CA ARG A 185 29.39 6.79 -7.49
C ARG A 185 28.40 7.92 -7.74
N LYS A 186 27.39 8.04 -6.88
CA LYS A 186 26.35 9.06 -6.98
C LYS A 186 26.02 9.58 -5.59
N SER A 187 25.54 10.83 -5.50
CA SER A 187 24.94 11.29 -4.25
C SER A 187 23.64 10.53 -3.97
N VAL A 188 23.27 10.33 -2.71
CA VAL A 188 22.01 9.68 -2.31
C VAL A 188 20.81 10.35 -2.96
N ARG A 189 20.80 11.68 -2.99
CA ARG A 189 19.77 12.51 -3.62
C ARG A 189 19.66 12.22 -5.12
N ASP A 190 20.78 12.17 -5.84
CA ASP A 190 20.77 11.91 -7.28
C ASP A 190 20.40 10.47 -7.60
N ALA A 191 20.90 9.51 -6.82
CA ALA A 191 20.54 8.09 -6.96
C ALA A 191 19.03 7.89 -6.75
N HIS A 192 18.44 8.60 -5.80
CA HIS A 192 17.03 8.41 -5.45
C HIS A 192 16.07 9.19 -6.34
N TRP A 193 16.30 10.49 -6.51
CA TRP A 193 15.36 11.39 -7.19
C TRP A 193 15.71 11.65 -8.65
N GLY A 194 16.89 11.20 -9.08
CA GLY A 194 17.41 11.43 -10.42
C GLY A 194 18.22 12.70 -10.53
N MET A 195 18.94 12.82 -11.63
CA MET A 195 19.83 13.94 -11.90
C MET A 195 19.51 14.61 -13.24
N TRP A 196 19.88 15.88 -13.33
CA TRP A 196 19.78 16.66 -14.57
C TRP A 196 21.15 16.77 -15.23
N GLY A 197 21.17 16.58 -16.54
CA GLY A 197 22.42 16.51 -17.28
C GLY A 197 23.17 15.24 -16.95
N ASP A 198 22.52 14.08 -16.91
CA ASP A 198 23.25 12.82 -16.75
C ASP A 198 24.25 12.67 -17.92
N GLY A 199 25.50 12.35 -17.62
CA GLY A 199 26.59 12.33 -18.58
C GLY A 199 26.37 11.30 -19.68
N THR A 200 25.82 10.13 -19.34
CA THR A 200 25.48 9.08 -20.29
C THR A 200 24.37 9.50 -21.24
N LEU A 201 23.32 10.17 -20.75
CA LEU A 201 22.27 10.73 -21.59
C LEU A 201 22.75 11.92 -22.44
N GLU A 202 23.58 12.80 -21.89
CA GLU A 202 24.20 13.89 -22.64
C GLU A 202 25.05 13.35 -23.79
N THR A 203 25.90 12.37 -23.53
CA THR A 203 26.70 11.71 -24.57
C THR A 203 25.82 11.00 -25.61
N ALA A 204 24.71 10.38 -25.20
CA ALA A 204 23.76 9.79 -26.14
C ALA A 204 23.18 10.84 -27.10
N MET A 205 22.84 12.03 -26.58
CA MET A 205 22.35 13.14 -27.39
C MET A 205 23.43 13.70 -28.32
N ASP A 206 24.67 13.86 -27.84
CA ASP A 206 25.81 14.31 -28.65
C ASP A 206 26.02 13.37 -29.86
N ILE A 207 25.93 12.05 -29.65
CA ILE A 207 26.04 11.05 -30.73
C ILE A 207 24.87 11.14 -31.70
N LEU A 208 23.63 11.25 -31.19
CA LEU A 208 22.44 11.32 -32.05
C LEU A 208 22.44 12.58 -32.92
N GLU A 209 22.92 13.71 -32.40
CA GLU A 209 23.07 14.97 -33.14
C GLU A 209 24.14 14.83 -34.22
N PHE A 210 25.27 14.20 -33.89
CA PHE A 210 26.30 13.87 -34.88
C PHE A 210 25.77 13.00 -36.03
N LEU A 211 24.89 12.05 -35.73
CA LEU A 211 24.31 11.14 -36.73
C LEU A 211 23.12 11.74 -37.50
N GLU A 212 22.54 12.86 -37.07
CA GLU A 212 21.36 13.45 -37.70
C GLU A 212 21.50 13.69 -39.21
N PRO A 213 22.61 14.24 -39.72
CA PRO A 213 22.79 14.50 -41.16
C PRO A 213 22.78 13.24 -42.03
N VAL A 214 23.10 12.08 -41.45
CA VAL A 214 23.29 10.81 -42.18
C VAL A 214 22.11 9.86 -41.96
N ALA A 215 21.53 9.86 -40.77
CA ALA A 215 20.52 8.89 -40.34
C ALA A 215 19.13 9.51 -40.10
N ASN A 216 18.95 10.83 -40.28
CA ASN A 216 17.69 11.55 -40.06
C ASN A 216 17.05 11.21 -38.69
N THR A 217 17.87 11.24 -37.64
CA THR A 217 17.52 10.91 -36.25
C THR A 217 16.67 11.97 -35.55
N SER A 218 16.20 12.99 -36.28
CA SER A 218 15.45 14.15 -35.78
C SER A 218 14.23 13.80 -34.91
N ARG A 219 13.60 12.63 -35.13
CA ARG A 219 12.52 12.13 -34.26
C ARG A 219 13.04 11.59 -32.93
N LEU A 220 14.14 10.83 -32.95
CA LEU A 220 14.78 10.27 -31.75
C LEU A 220 15.35 11.38 -30.86
N LEU A 221 16.01 12.37 -31.45
CA LEU A 221 16.52 13.55 -30.72
C LEU A 221 15.43 14.29 -29.94
N LYS A 222 14.22 14.39 -30.49
CA LYS A 222 13.08 15.01 -29.80
C LYS A 222 12.52 14.15 -28.66
N SER A 223 12.76 12.84 -28.69
CA SER A 223 12.29 11.88 -27.69
C SER A 223 13.29 11.60 -26.58
N PHE A 224 14.55 12.02 -26.71
CA PHE A 224 15.57 11.88 -25.66
C PHE A 224 15.62 13.12 -24.76
N SER A 225 15.91 12.90 -23.48
CA SER A 225 16.15 13.97 -22.52
C SER A 225 17.49 13.78 -21.82
N THR A 226 18.11 14.87 -21.41
CA THR A 226 19.32 14.89 -20.56
C THR A 226 19.03 14.54 -19.09
N HIS A 227 17.79 14.20 -18.75
CA HIS A 227 17.36 13.84 -17.40
C HIS A 227 17.32 12.34 -17.19
N ALA A 228 18.01 11.87 -16.16
CA ALA A 228 17.91 10.50 -15.69
C ALA A 228 16.91 10.43 -14.53
N PRO A 229 15.84 9.61 -14.62
CA PRO A 229 15.02 9.32 -13.46
C PRO A 229 15.87 8.58 -12.42
N GLY A 230 15.68 8.93 -11.15
CA GLY A 230 16.27 8.18 -10.05
C GLY A 230 15.47 6.92 -9.76
N PHE A 231 15.84 6.30 -8.64
CA PHE A 231 15.13 5.18 -8.07
C PHE A 231 13.60 5.42 -7.95
N GLU A 232 13.20 6.62 -7.53
CA GLU A 232 11.84 7.14 -7.67
C GLU A 232 11.80 8.26 -8.72
N THR A 233 10.73 8.28 -9.52
CA THR A 233 10.66 9.22 -10.63
C THR A 233 10.20 10.60 -10.18
N ASN A 234 11.09 11.59 -10.29
CA ASN A 234 10.77 12.99 -10.01
C ASN A 234 10.52 13.79 -11.30
N TYR A 235 9.24 14.01 -11.62
CA TYR A 235 8.81 14.71 -12.84
C TYR A 235 8.85 16.25 -12.77
N THR A 236 9.63 16.84 -11.85
CA THR A 236 9.66 18.30 -11.67
C THR A 236 10.66 18.97 -12.61
N SER A 237 10.30 20.13 -13.18
CA SER A 237 11.19 20.85 -14.10
C SER A 237 12.40 21.47 -13.41
N LYS A 238 13.55 21.70 -14.07
CA LYS A 238 14.73 22.35 -13.43
C LYS A 238 14.42 23.66 -12.71
N ARG A 239 13.46 24.48 -13.17
CA ARG A 239 13.06 25.68 -12.43
C ARG A 239 12.39 25.33 -11.08
N LEU A 240 11.59 24.28 -11.08
CA LEU A 240 10.94 23.75 -9.90
C LEU A 240 11.96 22.99 -9.04
N VAL A 241 12.71 22.03 -9.58
CA VAL A 241 13.92 21.37 -9.04
C VAL A 241 14.90 22.36 -8.41
N LYS A 242 15.26 23.48 -9.05
CA LYS A 242 16.15 24.50 -8.48
C LYS A 242 15.49 25.31 -7.37
N ALA A 243 14.17 25.45 -7.38
CA ALA A 243 13.42 26.01 -6.26
C ALA A 243 13.20 24.97 -5.13
N LEU A 244 13.17 23.69 -5.47
CA LEU A 244 13.03 22.54 -4.58
C LEU A 244 14.36 22.26 -3.90
N TYR A 245 15.41 21.91 -4.63
CA TYR A 245 16.80 21.77 -4.19
C TYR A 245 17.47 23.10 -3.78
N GLY A 246 16.84 24.25 -4.09
CA GLY A 246 17.26 25.56 -3.60
C GLY A 246 16.84 25.83 -2.16
N SER A 247 15.75 25.21 -1.70
CA SER A 247 15.59 24.90 -0.27
C SER A 247 16.36 23.61 -0.03
N LYS A 248 17.35 23.59 0.87
CA LYS A 248 18.24 22.42 0.98
C LYS A 248 17.52 21.12 1.33
N ASP A 249 16.26 21.22 1.75
CA ASP A 249 15.57 20.17 2.47
C ASP A 249 14.30 19.66 1.79
N ALA A 250 13.82 20.17 0.64
CA ALA A 250 12.50 19.73 0.10
C ALA A 250 12.48 19.29 -1.37
N VAL A 251 11.95 18.10 -1.63
CA VAL A 251 11.66 17.49 -2.94
C VAL A 251 10.15 17.39 -3.13
N ARG A 252 9.63 17.56 -4.34
CA ARG A 252 8.19 17.40 -4.65
C ARG A 252 8.01 16.50 -5.85
N THR A 253 6.99 15.65 -5.82
CA THR A 253 6.51 14.89 -6.98
C THR A 253 5.23 15.55 -7.48
N GLY A 254 5.34 16.61 -8.29
CA GLY A 254 4.14 17.32 -8.75
C GLY A 254 4.28 18.82 -8.97
N GLY A 255 3.32 19.41 -9.67
CA GLY A 255 3.19 20.86 -9.84
C GLY A 255 1.73 21.30 -9.73
N ARG A 256 1.45 22.30 -8.89
CA ARG A 256 0.09 22.83 -8.64
C ARG A 256 -0.53 23.66 -9.78
N LYS A 257 0.26 24.11 -10.77
CA LYS A 257 -0.22 25.04 -11.82
C LYS A 257 -0.48 24.31 -13.13
N HIS A 258 -1.54 24.70 -13.85
CA HIS A 258 -1.96 24.20 -15.18
C HIS A 258 -0.94 24.37 -16.35
N GLY A 259 0.33 24.66 -16.06
CA GLY A 259 1.40 24.71 -17.06
C GLY A 259 1.79 23.31 -17.55
N ARG A 260 2.62 23.24 -18.61
CA ARG A 260 3.05 21.97 -19.24
C ARG A 260 3.66 20.96 -18.24
N ALA A 261 4.47 21.41 -17.28
CA ALA A 261 5.04 20.56 -16.23
C ALA A 261 3.95 19.99 -15.28
N GLY A 262 2.90 20.76 -14.98
CA GLY A 262 1.75 20.26 -14.22
C GLY A 262 0.91 19.25 -15.01
N LYS A 263 0.85 19.37 -16.35
CA LYS A 263 0.24 18.35 -17.22
C LYS A 263 1.07 17.08 -17.32
N ALA A 264 2.40 17.18 -17.34
CA ALA A 264 3.29 16.03 -17.29
C ALA A 264 3.21 15.31 -15.93
N MET A 265 3.10 16.05 -14.84
CA MET A 265 2.96 15.43 -13.52
C MET A 265 1.59 14.78 -13.24
N ARG A 266 0.60 14.96 -14.13
CA ARG A 266 -0.68 14.21 -14.11
C ARG A 266 -0.53 12.77 -14.63
N GLN A 267 0.64 12.37 -15.15
CA GLN A 267 0.81 11.23 -16.05
C GLN A 267 0.83 9.83 -15.40
N ARG A 268 0.98 9.68 -14.08
CA ARG A 268 1.12 8.36 -13.42
C ARG A 268 -0.05 7.91 -12.53
N ARG A 269 -1.22 8.57 -12.56
CA ARG A 269 -2.37 8.10 -11.77
C ARG A 269 -3.35 7.35 -12.65
N TYR A 270 -3.69 6.13 -12.24
CA TYR A 270 -4.68 5.23 -12.84
C TYR A 270 -6.09 5.79 -12.66
N MET A 271 -6.39 6.90 -13.35
CA MET A 271 -7.60 7.72 -13.25
C MET A 271 -8.87 6.92 -13.55
N GLY A 272 -9.31 6.05 -12.65
CA GLY A 272 -10.43 5.13 -12.89
C GLY A 272 -10.10 3.96 -13.82
N ALA A 273 -8.82 3.74 -14.14
CA ALA A 273 -8.39 2.61 -14.96
C ALA A 273 -8.48 1.31 -14.15
N SER A 274 -9.13 0.29 -14.71
CA SER A 274 -9.19 -1.06 -14.13
C SER A 274 -7.91 -1.86 -14.34
N VAL A 275 -7.05 -1.39 -15.25
CA VAL A 275 -5.78 -2.02 -15.64
C VAL A 275 -4.68 -0.96 -15.68
N VAL A 276 -3.55 -1.28 -15.06
CA VAL A 276 -2.33 -0.48 -15.07
C VAL A 276 -1.51 -0.76 -16.33
N ARG A 277 -1.05 0.30 -16.97
CA ARG A 277 -0.12 0.24 -18.09
C ARG A 277 1.15 1.00 -17.76
N SER A 278 2.26 0.60 -18.36
CA SER A 278 3.56 1.28 -18.30
C SER A 278 3.80 2.03 -19.61
N CYS A 279 4.36 3.22 -19.52
CA CYS A 279 4.78 4.00 -20.68
C CYS A 279 6.07 3.39 -21.23
N SER A 280 5.98 2.68 -22.36
CA SER A 280 7.12 2.02 -23.00
C SER A 280 7.65 2.80 -24.21
N SER A 281 6.89 3.78 -24.71
CA SER A 281 7.28 4.56 -25.88
C SER A 281 6.73 5.98 -25.80
N PRO A 282 7.48 6.93 -25.22
CA PRO A 282 7.04 8.30 -25.07
C PRO A 282 6.51 8.94 -26.36
N THR A 283 5.27 9.42 -26.36
CA THR A 283 4.64 10.14 -27.48
C THR A 283 4.84 11.65 -27.39
N VAL A 284 5.04 12.17 -26.18
CA VAL A 284 5.32 13.59 -25.92
C VAL A 284 6.83 13.79 -25.89
N PRO A 285 7.38 14.60 -26.81
CA PRO A 285 8.81 14.86 -26.88
C PRO A 285 9.31 15.58 -25.62
N ALA A 286 10.59 15.38 -25.31
CA ALA A 286 11.26 16.11 -24.26
C ALA A 286 11.25 17.61 -24.57
N ASN A 287 11.26 18.43 -23.52
CA ASN A 287 11.38 19.88 -23.64
C ASN A 287 12.59 20.33 -22.84
N GLU A 288 13.74 20.39 -23.49
CA GLU A 288 15.01 20.75 -22.85
C GLU A 288 15.02 22.19 -22.32
N THR A 289 14.32 23.15 -22.96
CA THR A 289 14.23 24.53 -22.42
C THR A 289 13.43 24.60 -21.14
N ALA A 290 12.33 23.84 -21.06
CA ALA A 290 11.51 23.73 -19.85
C ALA A 290 12.02 22.66 -18.88
N GLN A 291 12.99 21.85 -19.31
CA GLN A 291 13.60 20.74 -18.59
C GLN A 291 12.54 19.78 -18.11
N ILE A 292 11.89 19.15 -19.08
CA ILE A 292 10.84 18.15 -18.88
C ILE A 292 11.24 16.93 -19.73
N PRO A 293 11.35 15.73 -19.14
CA PRO A 293 11.70 14.54 -19.90
C PRO A 293 10.60 14.18 -20.91
N ALA A 294 10.95 13.34 -21.89
CA ALA A 294 9.95 12.75 -22.77
C ALA A 294 9.02 11.85 -21.97
N THR A 295 7.73 11.89 -22.28
CA THR A 295 6.68 11.19 -21.52
C THR A 295 5.57 10.68 -22.44
N CYS A 296 4.77 9.71 -21.99
CA CYS A 296 3.54 9.36 -22.71
C CYS A 296 2.42 10.35 -22.36
N ASP A 297 1.42 10.46 -23.25
CA ASP A 297 0.17 11.14 -22.92
C ASP A 297 -0.50 10.49 -21.71
N PRO A 298 -1.20 11.25 -20.83
CA PRO A 298 -1.84 10.67 -19.65
C PRO A 298 -2.80 9.54 -20.06
N GLN A 299 -2.62 8.37 -19.45
CA GLN A 299 -3.49 7.23 -19.71
C GLN A 299 -4.95 7.59 -19.42
N GLN A 300 -5.83 7.39 -20.40
CA GLN A 300 -7.27 7.56 -20.21
C GLN A 300 -7.91 6.22 -19.80
N PRO A 301 -8.88 6.22 -18.87
CA PRO A 301 -9.57 5.00 -18.45
C PRO A 301 -10.45 4.39 -19.54
N GLU A 302 -10.83 5.15 -20.56
CA GLU A 302 -11.63 4.66 -21.69
C GLU A 302 -10.81 3.89 -22.73
N TRP A 303 -9.48 4.02 -22.72
CA TRP A 303 -8.61 3.40 -23.74
C TRP A 303 -8.63 1.87 -23.65
N ASP A 304 -8.90 1.24 -24.79
CA ASP A 304 -8.62 -0.18 -24.99
C ASP A 304 -7.12 -0.44 -25.20
N ASP A 305 -6.72 -1.71 -25.35
CA ASP A 305 -5.31 -2.06 -25.49
C ASP A 305 -4.66 -1.53 -26.78
N ALA A 306 -5.43 -1.43 -27.87
CA ALA A 306 -4.91 -0.94 -29.15
C ALA A 306 -4.70 0.58 -29.09
N GLU A 307 -5.69 1.32 -28.58
CA GLU A 307 -5.60 2.76 -28.38
C GLU A 307 -4.47 3.11 -27.39
N ALA A 308 -4.37 2.39 -26.28
CA ALA A 308 -3.29 2.59 -25.32
C ALA A 308 -1.91 2.40 -25.97
N LEU A 309 -1.75 1.38 -26.81
CA LEU A 309 -0.51 1.11 -27.53
C LEU A 309 -0.17 2.21 -28.54
N GLU A 310 -1.16 2.75 -29.27
CA GLU A 310 -0.96 3.91 -30.15
C GLU A 310 -0.44 5.15 -29.39
N HIS A 311 -0.83 5.28 -28.12
CA HIS A 311 -0.37 6.32 -27.21
C HIS A 311 0.90 5.94 -26.41
N GLY A 312 1.56 4.84 -26.75
CA GLY A 312 2.85 4.44 -26.17
C GLY A 312 2.76 3.66 -24.86
N TRP A 313 1.56 3.22 -24.47
CA TRP A 313 1.29 2.45 -23.26
C TRP A 313 1.19 0.96 -23.56
N SER A 314 1.79 0.14 -22.71
CA SER A 314 1.67 -1.32 -22.75
C SER A 314 1.32 -1.89 -21.38
N LEU A 315 0.79 -3.11 -21.33
CA LEU A 315 0.51 -3.77 -20.05
C LEU A 315 1.78 -3.89 -19.20
N ALA A 316 1.70 -3.43 -17.95
CA ALA A 316 2.82 -3.46 -17.02
C ALA A 316 3.29 -4.89 -16.71
N TYR A 317 2.38 -5.85 -16.78
CA TYR A 317 2.67 -7.28 -16.61
C TYR A 317 2.17 -8.12 -17.80
N ALA A 318 2.55 -9.39 -17.83
CA ALA A 318 2.27 -10.28 -18.96
C ALA A 318 0.77 -10.52 -19.21
N THR A 319 -0.07 -10.38 -18.19
CA THR A 319 -1.51 -10.60 -18.29
C THR A 319 -2.32 -9.41 -17.76
N ASP A 320 -3.57 -9.30 -18.21
CA ASP A 320 -4.53 -8.34 -17.68
C ASP A 320 -4.72 -8.50 -16.18
N PHE A 321 -4.86 -9.74 -15.70
CA PHE A 321 -5.07 -10.03 -14.28
C PHE A 321 -3.93 -9.47 -13.44
N ALA A 322 -2.69 -9.71 -13.86
CA ALA A 322 -1.51 -9.20 -13.19
C ALA A 322 -1.43 -7.67 -13.24
N SER A 323 -1.99 -7.07 -14.28
CA SER A 323 -2.07 -5.64 -14.46
C SER A 323 -3.34 -5.03 -13.87
N ARG A 324 -4.20 -5.76 -13.13
CA ARG A 324 -5.43 -5.17 -12.58
C ARG A 324 -5.15 -4.24 -11.41
N VAL A 325 -5.88 -3.13 -11.37
CA VAL A 325 -5.94 -2.24 -10.21
C VAL A 325 -7.10 -2.65 -9.32
N TYR A 326 -6.81 -3.21 -8.15
CA TYR A 326 -7.80 -3.60 -7.16
C TYR A 326 -7.22 -3.50 -5.74
N GLY A 327 -8.10 -3.49 -4.75
CA GLY A 327 -7.72 -3.25 -3.36
C GLY A 327 -7.82 -1.77 -2.97
N GLY A 328 -7.51 -1.49 -1.71
CA GLY A 328 -7.45 -0.13 -1.18
C GLY A 328 -6.08 0.51 -1.38
N SER A 329 -5.97 1.81 -1.09
CA SER A 329 -4.71 2.39 -0.66
C SER A 329 -4.54 2.11 0.83
N ALA A 330 -3.32 1.91 1.31
CA ALA A 330 -3.01 1.47 2.69
C ALA A 330 -3.50 2.39 3.82
N GLY A 331 -4.20 3.49 3.51
CA GLY A 331 -4.76 4.43 4.49
C GLY A 331 -6.11 4.02 5.08
N PHE A 332 -6.86 3.12 4.44
CA PHE A 332 -8.16 2.66 4.97
C PHE A 332 -8.53 1.28 4.41
N VAL A 333 -8.99 0.38 5.29
CA VAL A 333 -9.41 -0.97 4.91
C VAL A 333 -10.91 -1.10 5.10
N GLN A 334 -11.66 -1.40 4.03
CA GLN A 334 -13.11 -1.56 4.15
C GLN A 334 -13.49 -2.76 5.06
N PRO A 335 -14.25 -2.54 6.13
CA PRO A 335 -14.72 -3.63 6.99
C PRO A 335 -15.71 -4.55 6.27
N ARG A 336 -15.69 -5.86 6.60
CA ARG A 336 -16.60 -6.87 6.01
C ARG A 336 -18.09 -6.56 6.20
N TRP A 337 -18.47 -5.84 7.25
CA TRP A 337 -19.86 -5.51 7.53
C TRP A 337 -20.40 -4.44 6.58
N LEU A 338 -19.56 -3.53 6.06
CA LEU A 338 -19.96 -2.49 5.11
C LEU A 338 -20.49 -3.11 3.80
N ASN A 339 -19.85 -4.20 3.35
CA ASN A 339 -20.30 -4.97 2.16
C ASN A 339 -21.62 -5.73 2.38
N ARG A 340 -21.94 -6.11 3.63
CA ARG A 340 -23.24 -6.70 3.99
C ARG A 340 -24.30 -5.64 4.27
N ALA A 341 -23.89 -4.41 4.53
CA ALA A 341 -24.74 -3.24 4.71
C ALA A 341 -25.13 -2.59 3.37
N LYS A 342 -25.23 -3.36 2.28
CA LYS A 342 -26.27 -3.06 1.28
C LYS A 342 -27.60 -3.20 2.01
N PHE A 343 -28.04 -2.11 2.65
CA PHE A 343 -29.40 -1.92 3.14
C PHE A 343 -30.30 -1.95 1.90
N SER A 344 -30.54 -3.14 1.35
CA SER A 344 -31.57 -3.37 0.34
C SER A 344 -32.84 -2.80 0.92
N GLY A 345 -33.56 -1.96 0.16
CA GLY A 345 -34.75 -1.20 0.58
C GLY A 345 -35.91 -2.06 1.07
N GLY A 346 -35.70 -2.79 2.15
CA GLY A 346 -36.65 -3.60 2.88
C GLY A 346 -37.16 -2.85 4.11
N THR A 347 -38.31 -3.29 4.59
CA THR A 347 -39.06 -2.75 5.71
C THR A 347 -38.20 -2.49 6.97
N ILE A 348 -38.58 -1.46 7.74
CA ILE A 348 -37.88 -0.93 8.93
C ILE A 348 -37.37 -2.02 9.91
N TYR A 349 -38.10 -3.14 10.05
CA TYR A 349 -37.70 -4.27 10.89
C TYR A 349 -36.43 -5.01 10.42
N HIS A 350 -36.18 -5.11 9.10
CA HIS A 350 -34.95 -5.70 8.57
C HIS A 350 -33.74 -4.80 8.78
N ASN A 351 -33.95 -3.48 8.82
CA ASN A 351 -32.91 -2.49 9.08
C ASN A 351 -32.52 -2.47 10.57
N LEU A 352 -33.51 -2.52 11.48
CA LEU A 352 -33.25 -2.69 12.92
C LEU A 352 -32.48 -3.97 13.22
N ALA A 353 -32.90 -5.13 12.68
CA ALA A 353 -32.19 -6.39 12.91
C ALA A 353 -30.75 -6.38 12.36
N SER A 354 -30.49 -5.65 11.28
CA SER A 354 -29.16 -5.47 10.71
C SER A 354 -28.30 -4.49 11.53
N PHE A 355 -28.91 -3.43 12.05
CA PHE A 355 -28.30 -2.48 12.98
C PHE A 355 -28.01 -3.10 14.35
N TYR A 356 -28.93 -3.88 14.90
CA TYR A 356 -28.70 -4.71 16.09
C TYR A 356 -27.70 -5.81 15.82
N ARG A 357 -27.64 -6.42 14.63
CA ARG A 357 -26.53 -7.32 14.27
C ARG A 357 -25.21 -6.58 14.13
N PHE A 358 -25.20 -5.29 13.79
CA PHE A 358 -24.01 -4.44 13.77
C PHE A 358 -23.54 -4.13 15.20
N LEU A 359 -24.44 -3.71 16.10
CA LEU A 359 -24.14 -3.49 17.52
C LEU A 359 -23.86 -4.79 18.31
N ALA A 360 -24.55 -5.88 17.97
CA ALA A 360 -24.38 -7.21 18.56
C ALA A 360 -23.24 -8.00 17.94
N ALA A 361 -22.78 -7.61 16.74
CA ALA A 361 -21.54 -8.13 16.18
C ALA A 361 -20.39 -7.55 17.00
N LYS A 362 -20.16 -8.14 18.17
CA LYS A 362 -18.84 -8.30 18.80
C LYS A 362 -17.88 -9.10 17.89
N ARG A 363 -18.05 -9.05 16.56
CA ARG A 363 -17.27 -9.82 15.61
C ARG A 363 -15.98 -9.05 15.39
N THR A 364 -15.09 -9.20 16.37
CA THR A 364 -13.73 -8.65 16.53
C THR A 364 -12.74 -9.06 15.44
N ARG A 365 -13.22 -9.54 14.30
CA ARG A 365 -12.38 -10.14 13.28
C ARG A 365 -12.63 -9.50 11.92
N GLY A 366 -11.63 -8.79 11.42
CA GLY A 366 -11.57 -8.28 10.07
C GLY A 366 -11.46 -9.40 9.03
N PRO A 367 -11.36 -9.05 7.74
CA PRO A 367 -11.19 -10.03 6.67
C PRO A 367 -9.96 -10.92 6.89
N GLU A 368 -9.94 -12.08 6.24
CA GLU A 368 -8.78 -12.97 6.34
C GLU A 368 -7.66 -12.52 5.40
N HIS A 369 -8.05 -12.01 4.22
CA HIS A 369 -7.15 -11.50 3.21
C HIS A 369 -7.52 -10.06 2.85
N LEU A 370 -6.51 -9.25 2.57
CA LEU A 370 -6.58 -7.90 2.05
C LEU A 370 -5.75 -7.79 0.78
N ALA A 371 -6.11 -6.88 -0.11
CA ALA A 371 -5.29 -6.51 -1.25
C ALA A 371 -5.07 -5.00 -1.21
N LEU A 372 -3.83 -4.58 -1.44
CA LEU A 372 -3.43 -3.19 -1.55
C LEU A 372 -2.74 -2.97 -2.88
N PHE A 373 -3.11 -1.91 -3.59
CA PHE A 373 -2.45 -1.54 -4.83
C PHE A 373 -1.22 -0.69 -4.53
N VAL A 374 -0.03 -1.18 -4.92
CA VAL A 374 1.25 -0.51 -4.72
C VAL A 374 1.68 0.12 -6.03
N SER A 375 1.60 1.46 -6.10
CA SER A 375 1.84 2.20 -7.34
C SER A 375 3.28 2.17 -7.82
N SER A 376 4.27 2.04 -6.92
CA SER A 376 5.69 2.00 -7.24
C SER A 376 6.10 0.74 -8.02
N ILE A 377 5.36 -0.36 -7.85
CA ILE A 377 5.58 -1.63 -8.56
C ILE A 377 4.41 -2.00 -9.48
N TYR A 378 3.48 -1.06 -9.73
CA TYR A 378 2.39 -1.26 -10.70
C TYR A 378 1.51 -2.48 -10.39
N ARG A 379 1.35 -2.90 -9.13
CA ARG A 379 0.77 -4.20 -8.80
C ARG A 379 -0.01 -4.18 -7.49
N ALA A 380 -1.10 -4.94 -7.44
CA ALA A 380 -1.76 -5.25 -6.17
C ALA A 380 -1.08 -6.41 -5.43
N ILE A 381 -0.85 -6.19 -4.14
CA ILE A 381 -0.19 -7.12 -3.23
C ILE A 381 -1.18 -7.60 -2.19
N GLY A 382 -1.18 -8.91 -1.96
CA GLY A 382 -2.04 -9.59 -1.01
C GLY A 382 -1.44 -9.60 0.39
N PHE A 383 -2.29 -9.46 1.39
CA PHE A 383 -1.95 -9.52 2.80
C PHE A 383 -2.89 -10.49 3.50
N SER A 384 -2.34 -11.31 4.39
CA SER A 384 -3.07 -12.26 5.20
C SER A 384 -3.02 -11.87 6.67
N ARG A 385 -4.16 -11.98 7.36
CA ARG A 385 -4.22 -11.75 8.81
C ARG A 385 -3.40 -12.82 9.53
N THR A 386 -2.49 -12.39 10.40
CA THR A 386 -1.69 -13.29 11.24
C THR A 386 -2.12 -13.20 12.71
N LEU A 387 -1.97 -14.31 13.42
CA LEU A 387 -2.11 -14.39 14.89
C LEU A 387 -0.77 -14.67 15.58
N GLU A 388 0.32 -14.73 14.81
CA GLU A 388 1.64 -15.13 15.28
C GLU A 388 2.21 -14.15 16.31
N ASP A 389 1.87 -12.87 16.18
CA ASP A 389 2.25 -11.81 17.12
C ASP A 389 1.30 -11.70 18.33
N GLY A 390 0.32 -12.60 18.47
CA GLY A 390 -0.65 -12.60 19.56
C GLY A 390 -1.67 -11.46 19.48
N ARG A 391 -2.15 -10.98 20.65
CA ARG A 391 -3.04 -9.80 20.72
C ARG A 391 -2.20 -8.53 20.61
N ILE A 392 -2.51 -7.71 19.61
CA ILE A 392 -1.89 -6.40 19.43
C ILE A 392 -2.87 -5.36 19.97
N GLU A 393 -2.39 -4.45 20.80
CA GLU A 393 -3.18 -3.38 21.38
C GLU A 393 -2.35 -2.10 21.42
N ARG A 394 -2.99 -0.97 21.10
CA ARG A 394 -2.36 0.35 21.20
C ARG A 394 -3.32 1.30 21.89
N ARG A 395 -2.91 1.87 23.03
CA ARG A 395 -3.72 2.81 23.83
C ARG A 395 -5.13 2.28 24.15
N GLY A 396 -5.28 1.00 24.46
CA GLY A 396 -6.60 0.40 24.75
C GLY A 396 -7.38 -0.07 23.52
N VAL A 397 -6.89 0.20 22.30
CA VAL A 397 -7.54 -0.20 21.05
C VAL A 397 -6.96 -1.53 20.55
N PRO A 398 -7.76 -2.60 20.45
CA PRO A 398 -7.31 -3.88 19.93
C PRO A 398 -7.15 -3.85 18.41
N LEU A 399 -6.05 -4.39 17.91
CA LEU A 399 -5.67 -4.36 16.49
C LEU A 399 -5.47 -5.78 15.95
N GLU A 400 -5.69 -5.92 14.64
CA GLU A 400 -5.33 -7.10 13.87
C GLU A 400 -4.18 -6.79 12.93
N ARG A 401 -3.14 -7.64 12.94
CA ARG A 401 -2.04 -7.51 12.01
C ARG A 401 -2.25 -8.33 10.75
N TYR A 402 -2.00 -7.68 9.63
CA TYR A 402 -1.95 -8.27 8.31
C TYR A 402 -0.52 -8.18 7.79
N GLN A 403 0.02 -9.29 7.31
CA GLN A 403 1.38 -9.38 6.75
C GLN A 403 1.29 -9.83 5.29
N LEU A 404 2.38 -9.70 4.54
CA LEU A 404 2.45 -10.19 3.16
C LEU A 404 1.98 -11.65 3.06
N ASP A 405 0.99 -11.88 2.21
CA ASP A 405 0.53 -13.21 1.87
C ASP A 405 1.57 -13.87 0.96
N ARG A 406 2.30 -14.87 1.46
CA ARG A 406 3.41 -15.47 0.71
C ARG A 406 2.94 -16.09 -0.60
N GLY A 407 1.84 -16.84 -0.58
CA GLY A 407 1.31 -17.51 -1.77
C GLY A 407 0.86 -16.51 -2.82
N TYR A 408 0.18 -15.45 -2.41
CA TYR A 408 -0.32 -14.46 -3.36
C TYR A 408 0.75 -13.48 -3.86
N ALA A 409 1.68 -13.11 -2.98
CA ALA A 409 2.59 -12.01 -3.23
C ALA A 409 3.94 -12.47 -3.80
N ILE A 410 4.56 -13.52 -3.26
CA ILE A 410 6.01 -13.75 -3.43
C ILE A 410 6.43 -15.22 -3.65
N GLU A 411 5.53 -16.21 -3.53
CA GLU A 411 5.87 -17.62 -3.76
C GLU A 411 5.96 -17.91 -5.27
N ALA A 412 7.06 -18.53 -5.68
CA ALA A 412 7.30 -18.86 -7.08
C ALA A 412 6.53 -20.10 -7.53
N GLY A 413 6.21 -20.16 -8.83
CA GLY A 413 5.64 -21.35 -9.48
C GLY A 413 4.16 -21.66 -9.17
N ASN A 414 3.42 -20.77 -8.52
CA ASN A 414 1.98 -20.96 -8.30
C ASN A 414 1.12 -20.27 -9.40
N GLU A 415 -0.19 -20.56 -9.42
CA GLU A 415 -1.11 -20.04 -10.44
C GLU A 415 -1.13 -18.51 -10.51
N TYR A 416 -0.90 -17.82 -9.38
CA TYR A 416 -0.84 -16.36 -9.32
C TYR A 416 0.48 -15.85 -9.87
N SER A 417 1.62 -16.36 -9.38
CA SER A 417 2.97 -15.89 -9.74
C SER A 417 3.27 -16.06 -11.24
N VAL A 418 2.77 -17.13 -11.86
CA VAL A 418 2.86 -17.36 -13.32
C VAL A 418 2.33 -16.16 -14.13
N GLN A 419 1.26 -15.53 -13.66
CA GLN A 419 0.61 -14.43 -14.37
C GLN A 419 1.45 -13.15 -14.36
N PHE A 420 2.45 -13.07 -13.47
CA PHE A 420 3.37 -11.95 -13.32
C PHE A 420 4.77 -12.25 -13.88
N ASP A 421 4.91 -13.28 -14.72
CA ASP A 421 6.19 -13.70 -15.28
C ASP A 421 7.21 -14.13 -14.19
N GLN A 422 6.70 -14.79 -13.14
CA GLN A 422 7.48 -15.30 -12.00
C GLN A 422 7.59 -16.83 -11.98
N LEU A 423 7.42 -17.47 -13.14
CA LEU A 423 7.64 -18.92 -13.31
C LEU A 423 9.10 -19.30 -13.08
N THR A 424 10.00 -18.36 -13.37
CA THR A 424 11.43 -18.59 -13.47
C THR A 424 12.23 -17.90 -12.37
N THR A 425 11.59 -17.09 -11.52
CA THR A 425 12.24 -16.35 -10.44
C THR A 425 12.19 -17.11 -9.11
N PRO A 426 13.20 -16.98 -8.23
CA PRO A 426 13.15 -17.52 -6.87
C PRO A 426 11.98 -16.95 -6.05
N SER A 427 11.48 -17.72 -5.08
CA SER A 427 10.50 -17.25 -4.11
C SER A 427 11.06 -16.05 -3.31
N GLY A 428 10.21 -15.10 -2.98
CA GLY A 428 10.59 -13.85 -2.31
C GLY A 428 10.97 -12.71 -3.28
N VAL A 429 11.14 -13.02 -4.58
CA VAL A 429 11.60 -12.08 -5.59
C VAL A 429 10.50 -11.75 -6.60
N LEU A 430 10.28 -10.46 -6.84
CA LEU A 430 9.32 -9.96 -7.81
C LEU A 430 10.03 -9.41 -9.04
N ASN A 431 9.80 -10.00 -10.22
CA ASN A 431 10.29 -9.44 -11.48
C ASN A 431 9.53 -8.15 -11.83
N LEU A 432 10.24 -7.02 -11.92
CA LEU A 432 9.69 -5.72 -12.34
C LEU A 432 10.09 -5.35 -13.77
N THR A 433 10.80 -6.23 -14.47
CA THR A 433 11.45 -5.90 -15.75
C THR A 433 10.48 -5.36 -16.78
N ARG A 434 9.32 -5.99 -16.91
CA ARG A 434 8.29 -5.55 -17.86
C ARG A 434 7.64 -4.22 -17.46
N ALA A 435 7.44 -4.01 -16.16
CA ALA A 435 6.77 -2.82 -15.65
C ALA A 435 7.65 -1.58 -15.74
N VAL A 436 8.97 -1.74 -15.54
CA VAL A 436 9.92 -0.62 -15.45
C VAL A 436 10.78 -0.48 -16.72
N GLY A 437 10.97 -1.56 -17.49
CA GLY A 437 11.82 -1.56 -18.70
C GLY A 437 13.31 -1.83 -18.43
N LEU A 438 13.71 -2.01 -17.17
CA LEU A 438 15.07 -2.32 -16.71
C LEU A 438 15.07 -3.67 -15.98
N PRO A 439 16.18 -4.42 -15.92
CA PRO A 439 16.27 -5.72 -15.24
C PRO A 439 16.20 -5.61 -13.70
N LEU A 440 15.14 -5.00 -13.19
CA LEU A 440 14.89 -4.71 -11.78
C LEU A 440 13.97 -5.73 -11.15
N TYR A 441 14.25 -6.01 -9.88
CA TYR A 441 13.55 -6.98 -9.06
C TYR A 441 13.25 -6.40 -7.68
N ALA A 442 12.05 -6.64 -7.18
CA ALA A 442 11.63 -6.22 -5.85
C ALA A 442 11.68 -7.38 -4.84
N THR A 443 12.09 -7.08 -3.61
CA THR A 443 12.10 -8.01 -2.47
C THR A 443 11.69 -7.28 -1.20
N ALA A 444 11.52 -7.99 -0.08
CA ALA A 444 11.56 -7.32 1.22
C ALA A 444 13.02 -6.92 1.57
N PRO A 445 13.24 -5.98 2.52
CA PRO A 445 14.58 -5.53 2.91
C PRO A 445 15.50 -6.65 3.38
N HIS A 446 16.79 -6.51 3.05
CA HIS A 446 17.84 -7.51 3.26
C HIS A 446 17.47 -8.90 2.73
N LEU A 447 16.73 -8.94 1.62
CA LEU A 447 16.23 -10.19 1.04
C LEU A 447 15.41 -11.04 2.03
N TYR A 448 14.72 -10.40 2.98
CA TYR A 448 13.81 -11.10 3.89
C TYR A 448 12.76 -11.88 3.09
N LEU A 449 12.52 -13.15 3.48
CA LEU A 449 11.64 -14.11 2.78
C LEU A 449 12.12 -14.60 1.41
N VAL A 450 13.32 -14.22 0.96
CA VAL A 450 13.93 -14.76 -0.26
C VAL A 450 14.62 -16.09 0.03
N ASP A 451 14.78 -16.94 -0.99
CA ASP A 451 15.55 -18.18 -0.90
C ASP A 451 16.95 -17.95 -0.27
N PRO A 452 17.34 -18.72 0.77
CA PRO A 452 18.65 -18.61 1.40
C PRO A 452 19.84 -18.75 0.44
N ALA A 453 19.69 -19.48 -0.67
CA ALA A 453 20.75 -19.59 -1.68
C ALA A 453 21.06 -18.25 -2.34
N VAL A 454 20.05 -17.41 -2.58
CA VAL A 454 20.25 -16.05 -3.11
C VAL A 454 20.85 -15.16 -2.03
N GLN A 455 20.43 -15.33 -0.77
CA GLN A 455 20.99 -14.55 0.35
C GLN A 455 22.47 -14.85 0.57
N ALA A 456 22.89 -16.11 0.47
CA ALA A 456 24.27 -16.52 0.70
C ALA A 456 25.29 -15.95 -0.29
N ARG A 457 24.83 -15.40 -1.42
CA ARG A 457 25.67 -14.80 -2.48
C ARG A 457 26.02 -13.35 -2.24
N ILE A 458 25.56 -12.72 -1.15
CA ILE A 458 25.80 -11.31 -0.85
C ILE A 458 26.29 -11.19 0.59
N ASP A 459 27.47 -10.60 0.78
CA ASP A 459 27.95 -10.24 2.11
C ASP A 459 27.42 -8.87 2.53
N GLY A 460 27.03 -8.74 3.81
CA GLY A 460 26.46 -7.51 4.38
C GLY A 460 24.94 -7.41 4.38
N ILE A 461 24.21 -8.50 4.07
CA ILE A 461 22.77 -8.60 4.28
C ILE A 461 22.40 -9.40 5.53
N PHE A 462 21.45 -8.89 6.32
CA PHE A 462 21.05 -9.45 7.61
C PHE A 462 19.51 -9.50 7.71
N PRO A 463 18.83 -10.45 7.05
CA PRO A 463 17.38 -10.51 7.08
C PRO A 463 16.84 -10.73 8.50
N ASP A 464 16.09 -9.76 9.01
CA ASP A 464 15.46 -9.78 10.33
C ASP A 464 13.95 -9.49 10.21
N ARG A 465 13.11 -10.35 10.79
CA ARG A 465 11.65 -10.18 10.74
C ARG A 465 11.18 -8.88 11.40
N ARG A 466 11.73 -8.49 12.54
CA ARG A 466 11.30 -7.28 13.27
C ARG A 466 11.58 -6.03 12.45
N LEU A 467 12.71 -6.01 11.75
CA LEU A 467 13.16 -4.86 10.97
C LEU A 467 12.63 -4.84 9.54
N HIS A 468 12.39 -6.00 8.91
CA HIS A 468 12.15 -6.10 7.47
C HIS A 468 10.77 -6.64 7.08
N ASN A 469 9.93 -7.00 8.07
CA ASN A 469 8.56 -7.42 7.78
C ASN A 469 7.69 -6.28 7.25
N VAL A 470 6.77 -6.59 6.34
CA VAL A 470 5.82 -5.65 5.76
C VAL A 470 4.45 -5.96 6.34
N TYR A 471 3.84 -4.99 7.02
CA TYR A 471 2.61 -5.23 7.75
C TYR A 471 1.70 -4.00 7.90
N LEU A 472 0.46 -4.30 8.25
CA LEU A 472 -0.63 -3.37 8.52
C LEU A 472 -1.24 -3.76 9.86
N ASP A 473 -1.41 -2.82 10.78
CA ASP A 473 -2.20 -3.00 12.00
C ASP A 473 -3.53 -2.25 11.83
N VAL A 474 -4.64 -2.99 11.87
CA VAL A 474 -5.97 -2.50 11.51
C VAL A 474 -6.93 -2.70 12.68
N GLU A 475 -7.73 -1.69 13.00
CA GLU A 475 -8.83 -1.86 13.95
C GLU A 475 -10.00 -2.58 13.24
N PRO A 476 -10.46 -3.74 13.75
CA PRO A 476 -11.33 -4.65 13.00
C PRO A 476 -12.79 -4.17 12.85
N ARG A 477 -13.25 -3.20 13.66
CA ARG A 477 -14.62 -2.66 13.61
C ARG A 477 -14.73 -1.51 12.63
N SER A 478 -13.87 -0.51 12.73
CA SER A 478 -13.85 0.67 11.86
C SER A 478 -13.13 0.41 10.54
N GLY A 479 -12.14 -0.49 10.52
CA GLY A 479 -11.25 -0.67 9.38
C GLY A 479 -10.14 0.37 9.29
N GLU A 480 -10.01 1.23 10.32
CA GLU A 480 -8.97 2.24 10.40
C GLU A 480 -7.59 1.56 10.48
N VAL A 481 -6.67 1.99 9.63
CA VAL A 481 -5.29 1.52 9.65
C VAL A 481 -4.51 2.35 10.66
N VAL A 482 -4.13 1.72 11.77
CA VAL A 482 -3.46 2.37 12.91
C VAL A 482 -1.95 2.43 12.72
N ALA A 483 -1.37 1.43 12.07
CA ALA A 483 0.03 1.44 11.70
C ALA A 483 0.23 0.73 10.37
N VAL A 484 1.11 1.26 9.54
CA VAL A 484 1.58 0.59 8.32
C VAL A 484 3.10 0.66 8.26
N ARG A 485 3.71 -0.45 7.83
CA ARG A 485 5.12 -0.54 7.45
C ARG A 485 5.17 -1.13 6.06
N GLU A 486 5.17 -0.26 5.07
CA GLU A 486 5.43 -0.62 3.68
C GLU A 486 6.95 -0.62 3.46
N ARG A 487 7.52 -1.77 3.15
CA ARG A 487 8.97 -1.90 2.95
C ARG A 487 9.24 -2.62 1.65
N LEU A 488 10.04 -2.01 0.80
CA LEU A 488 10.32 -2.49 -0.54
C LEU A 488 11.80 -2.30 -0.84
N GLN A 489 12.48 -3.40 -1.08
CA GLN A 489 13.85 -3.41 -1.58
C GLN A 489 13.84 -3.59 -3.09
N PHE A 490 14.77 -2.92 -3.74
CA PHE A 490 15.00 -3.06 -5.16
C PHE A 490 16.40 -3.58 -5.41
N ASN A 491 16.47 -4.41 -6.43
CA ASN A 491 17.64 -5.16 -6.82
C ASN A 491 17.72 -5.10 -8.35
N ALA A 492 18.90 -5.23 -8.92
CA ALA A 492 19.05 -5.48 -10.35
C ALA A 492 19.71 -6.83 -10.58
N LEU A 493 19.42 -7.41 -11.73
CA LEU A 493 20.12 -8.60 -12.18
C LEU A 493 21.33 -8.18 -13.02
N LEU A 494 22.52 -8.62 -12.60
CA LEU A 494 23.74 -8.46 -13.39
C LEU A 494 24.08 -9.75 -14.13
N PHE A 495 24.59 -9.60 -15.35
CA PHE A 495 24.99 -10.70 -16.21
C PHE A 495 26.15 -10.29 -17.13
N ASN A 496 26.71 -11.25 -17.87
CA ASN A 496 27.83 -11.02 -18.77
C ASN A 496 27.46 -10.03 -19.88
N TYR A 497 28.27 -8.97 -19.99
CA TYR A 497 28.28 -8.09 -21.14
C TYR A 497 29.64 -8.17 -21.82
N ASP A 498 29.60 -8.21 -23.16
CA ASP A 498 30.78 -8.26 -24.00
C ASP A 498 30.83 -7.01 -24.88
N LEU A 499 31.53 -5.99 -24.40
CA LEU A 499 31.75 -4.76 -25.15
C LEU A 499 33.17 -4.78 -25.74
N PRO A 500 33.30 -4.83 -27.07
CA PRO A 500 34.59 -4.78 -27.73
C PRO A 500 35.25 -3.42 -27.51
N GLY A 501 36.59 -3.41 -27.48
CA GLY A 501 37.36 -2.16 -27.59
C GLY A 501 37.09 -1.47 -28.93
N LEU A 502 37.24 -0.16 -28.94
CA LEU A 502 37.10 0.66 -30.14
C LEU A 502 38.42 0.62 -30.95
N LEU A 503 38.31 0.49 -32.26
CA LEU A 503 39.41 0.52 -33.21
C LEU A 503 39.67 1.96 -33.66
N GLU A 504 40.92 2.37 -33.88
CA GLU A 504 41.28 3.75 -34.27
C GLU A 504 40.49 4.28 -35.48
N ASP A 505 40.01 3.42 -36.39
CA ASP A 505 39.23 3.75 -37.58
C ASP A 505 37.70 3.71 -37.38
N ASP A 506 37.21 3.40 -36.18
CA ASP A 506 35.77 3.39 -35.90
C ASP A 506 35.18 4.80 -36.13
N PRO A 507 34.07 4.92 -36.88
CA PRO A 507 33.50 6.21 -37.30
C PRO A 507 32.98 7.07 -36.13
N ILE A 508 32.85 6.48 -34.94
CA ILE A 508 32.44 7.14 -33.70
C ILE A 508 33.63 7.80 -32.99
N ILE A 509 34.86 7.33 -33.24
CA ILE A 509 36.07 7.80 -32.55
C ILE A 509 36.43 9.23 -32.96
N GLY A 510 36.50 9.53 -34.26
CA GLY A 510 36.80 10.88 -34.79
C GLY A 510 37.99 11.62 -34.12
N ASP A 511 38.14 12.92 -34.38
CA ASP A 511 39.17 13.76 -33.73
C ASP A 511 38.76 14.26 -32.31
N ARG A 512 37.79 13.63 -31.64
CA ARG A 512 37.08 14.22 -30.49
C ARG A 512 36.75 13.26 -29.34
N LEU A 513 37.65 12.35 -29.00
CA LEU A 513 37.70 11.79 -27.65
C LEU A 513 38.45 12.77 -26.73
N PRO A 514 37.79 13.51 -25.83
CA PRO A 514 38.50 14.36 -24.89
C PRO A 514 39.12 13.51 -23.77
N GLY A 515 40.45 13.51 -23.68
CA GLY A 515 41.18 13.07 -22.48
C GLY A 515 41.68 11.62 -22.48
N ASP A 516 42.89 11.45 -21.96
CA ASP A 516 43.64 10.18 -21.96
C ASP A 516 42.87 9.02 -21.31
N ARG A 517 42.08 9.29 -20.25
CA ARG A 517 41.29 8.29 -19.53
C ARG A 517 40.13 7.70 -20.35
N VAL A 518 39.49 8.51 -21.20
CA VAL A 518 38.39 8.02 -22.06
C VAL A 518 38.97 7.16 -23.17
N LEU A 519 40.15 7.52 -23.69
CA LEU A 519 40.90 6.73 -24.65
C LEU A 519 41.32 5.37 -24.07
N GLU A 520 41.78 5.33 -22.82
CA GLU A 520 42.08 4.08 -22.10
C GLU A 520 40.83 3.19 -21.97
N CYS A 521 39.71 3.72 -21.46
CA CYS A 521 38.46 2.99 -21.34
C CYS A 521 37.98 2.44 -22.70
N ALA A 522 38.08 3.25 -23.75
CA ALA A 522 37.65 2.91 -25.11
C ALA A 522 38.51 1.81 -25.73
N ALA A 523 39.82 1.82 -25.48
CA ALA A 523 40.74 0.82 -26.02
C ALA A 523 40.53 -0.58 -25.38
N GLU A 524 40.06 -0.63 -24.13
CA GLU A 524 39.86 -1.87 -23.40
C GLU A 524 38.54 -2.58 -23.74
N ARG A 525 38.62 -3.90 -23.95
CA ARG A 525 37.43 -4.77 -24.01
C ARG A 525 36.84 -4.91 -22.60
N ALA A 526 35.55 -4.59 -22.43
CA ALA A 526 34.84 -4.92 -21.21
C ALA A 526 34.18 -6.30 -21.37
N ASN A 527 34.75 -7.30 -20.70
CA ASN A 527 34.22 -8.66 -20.65
C ASN A 527 34.09 -9.08 -19.19
N TRP A 528 32.87 -9.06 -18.67
CA TRP A 528 32.59 -9.44 -17.29
C TRP A 528 32.48 -10.95 -17.18
N THR A 529 32.80 -11.50 -16.00
CA THR A 529 32.78 -12.94 -15.74
C THR A 529 31.78 -13.25 -14.62
N LEU A 530 30.52 -12.97 -14.92
CA LEU A 530 29.36 -13.22 -14.10
C LEU A 530 28.68 -14.55 -14.45
N PRO A 531 27.90 -15.14 -13.54
CA PRO A 531 27.10 -16.32 -13.84
C PRO A 531 26.06 -16.04 -14.94
N ASP A 532 25.76 -17.06 -15.74
CA ASP A 532 24.76 -16.94 -16.80
C ASP A 532 23.39 -16.61 -16.25
N ARG A 533 22.67 -15.72 -16.93
CA ARG A 533 21.33 -15.25 -16.54
C ARG A 533 20.30 -16.38 -16.51
N TRP A 534 20.32 -17.26 -17.50
CA TRP A 534 19.30 -18.29 -17.70
C TRP A 534 19.95 -19.68 -17.71
N HIS A 535 19.35 -20.62 -16.98
CA HIS A 535 19.67 -22.05 -17.03
C HIS A 535 18.39 -22.83 -17.29
N ASP A 536 18.33 -23.62 -18.37
CA ASP A 536 17.15 -24.40 -18.78
C ASP A 536 15.83 -23.58 -18.83
N GLY A 537 15.92 -22.34 -19.32
CA GLY A 537 14.77 -21.43 -19.42
C GLY A 537 14.27 -20.87 -18.08
N ARG A 538 15.03 -21.03 -16.99
CA ARG A 538 14.74 -20.44 -15.67
C ARG A 538 15.85 -19.48 -15.24
N LEU A 539 15.53 -18.50 -14.39
CA LEU A 539 16.55 -17.61 -13.86
C LEU A 539 17.53 -18.49 -13.10
N ASN A 540 18.79 -18.45 -13.52
CA ASN A 540 19.81 -19.24 -12.87
C ASN A 540 19.89 -18.82 -11.41
N GLN A 541 19.91 -19.79 -10.48
CA GLN A 541 20.04 -19.51 -9.06
C GLN A 541 21.42 -18.91 -8.73
N ASP A 542 22.41 -19.16 -9.58
CA ASP A 542 23.71 -18.52 -9.51
C ASP A 542 23.71 -17.11 -10.12
N ALA A 543 22.67 -16.71 -10.87
CA ALA A 543 22.61 -15.37 -11.44
C ALA A 543 22.61 -14.32 -10.33
N LEU A 544 23.41 -13.27 -10.55
CA LEU A 544 23.71 -12.33 -9.50
C LEU A 544 22.62 -11.25 -9.41
N ILE A 545 21.71 -11.42 -8.44
CA ILE A 545 20.74 -10.39 -8.04
C ILE A 545 21.42 -9.46 -7.04
N VAL A 546 21.66 -8.23 -7.44
CA VAL A 546 22.45 -7.25 -6.70
C VAL A 546 21.53 -6.22 -6.03
N PRO A 547 21.59 -6.05 -4.70
CA PRO A 547 20.68 -5.16 -3.99
C PRO A 547 21.09 -3.69 -4.15
N ILE A 548 20.16 -2.82 -4.54
CA ILE A 548 20.44 -1.38 -4.75
C ILE A 548 20.20 -0.62 -3.45
N GLY A 549 18.99 -0.77 -2.93
CA GLY A 549 18.52 -0.08 -1.73
C GLY A 549 17.10 -0.48 -1.40
N TYR A 550 16.63 -0.06 -0.24
CA TYR A 550 15.26 -0.29 0.18
C TYR A 550 14.63 0.96 0.78
N ILE A 551 13.34 1.07 0.54
CA ILE A 551 12.47 2.11 1.06
C ILE A 551 11.65 1.50 2.19
N SER A 552 11.53 2.22 3.30
CA SER A 552 10.55 1.96 4.34
C SER A 552 9.66 3.19 4.44
N GLU A 553 8.46 3.08 3.89
CA GLU A 553 7.40 4.07 4.06
C GLU A 553 6.43 3.57 5.13
N GLY A 554 5.95 4.48 5.97
CA GLY A 554 4.93 4.12 6.91
C GLY A 554 4.55 5.24 7.83
N TYR A 555 3.48 5.00 8.57
CA TYR A 555 3.02 5.90 9.58
C TYR A 555 2.48 5.14 10.78
N ASP A 556 2.40 5.88 11.86
CA ASP A 556 1.59 5.56 13.01
C ASP A 556 0.48 6.60 13.08
N LEU A 557 -0.74 6.17 13.42
CA LEU A 557 -1.81 7.10 13.71
C LEU A 557 -1.37 7.98 14.89
N ARG A 558 -1.53 9.30 14.76
CA ARG A 558 -1.06 10.24 15.78
C ARG A 558 -1.80 10.03 17.10
N ASP A 559 -1.19 10.48 18.17
CA ASP A 559 -1.68 10.29 19.53
C ASP A 559 -3.07 10.91 19.80
N ASP A 560 -3.35 12.06 19.17
CA ASP A 560 -4.67 12.72 19.17
C ASP A 560 -5.69 11.86 18.42
N SER A 561 -5.39 11.47 17.18
CA SER A 561 -6.28 10.65 16.37
C SER A 561 -6.50 9.23 16.95
N MET A 562 -5.51 8.67 17.64
CA MET A 562 -5.65 7.43 18.40
C MET A 562 -6.60 7.57 19.58
N LYS A 563 -6.58 8.73 20.25
CA LYS A 563 -7.48 9.02 21.36
C LYS A 563 -8.90 9.18 20.84
N ASP A 564 -9.09 9.94 19.75
CA ASP A 564 -10.39 10.11 19.10
C ASP A 564 -10.98 8.76 18.67
N LEU A 565 -10.17 7.89 18.04
CA LEU A 565 -10.59 6.53 17.70
C LEU A 565 -11.00 5.73 18.93
N ALA A 566 -10.27 5.82 20.03
CA ALA A 566 -10.60 5.11 21.26
C ALA A 566 -11.92 5.60 21.88
N GLU A 567 -12.16 6.92 21.86
CA GLU A 567 -13.40 7.55 22.34
C GLU A 567 -14.60 7.16 21.45
N ASP A 568 -14.46 7.23 20.13
CA ASP A 568 -15.50 6.81 19.17
C ASP A 568 -15.91 5.35 19.40
N LEU A 569 -14.93 4.47 19.60
CA LEU A 569 -15.17 3.05 19.87
C LEU A 569 -15.84 2.83 21.23
N ALA A 570 -15.48 3.60 22.24
CA ALA A 570 -16.09 3.53 23.57
C ALA A 570 -17.53 4.03 23.56
N ASP A 571 -17.83 5.09 22.78
CA ASP A 571 -19.17 5.62 22.61
C ASP A 571 -20.09 4.63 21.90
N VAL A 572 -19.59 3.93 20.88
CA VAL A 572 -20.32 2.82 20.23
C VAL A 572 -20.62 1.71 21.24
N ASP A 573 -19.67 1.36 22.10
CA ASP A 573 -19.86 0.33 23.13
C ASP A 573 -20.83 0.78 24.23
N ALA A 574 -20.78 2.04 24.66
CA ALA A 574 -21.70 2.63 25.62
C ALA A 574 -23.13 2.68 25.07
N PHE A 575 -23.27 3.15 23.83
CA PHE A 575 -24.55 3.20 23.12
C PHE A 575 -25.16 1.81 22.95
N ALA A 576 -24.36 0.82 22.55
CA ALA A 576 -24.80 -0.57 22.47
C ALA A 576 -25.31 -1.08 23.83
N ARG A 577 -24.60 -0.81 24.93
CA ARG A 577 -25.03 -1.20 26.29
C ARG A 577 -26.37 -0.55 26.68
N VAL A 578 -26.57 0.73 26.37
CA VAL A 578 -27.83 1.44 26.64
C VAL A 578 -28.99 0.80 25.86
N LEU A 579 -28.79 0.53 24.57
CA LEU A 579 -29.80 -0.13 23.74
C LEU A 579 -30.14 -1.54 24.23
N PHE A 580 -29.13 -2.36 24.55
CA PHE A 580 -29.36 -3.70 25.11
C PHE A 580 -30.08 -3.63 26.45
N GLY A 581 -29.72 -2.67 27.31
CA GLY A 581 -30.40 -2.41 28.57
C GLY A 581 -31.87 -2.02 28.40
N LEU A 582 -32.17 -1.13 27.45
CA LEU A 582 -33.54 -0.74 27.11
C LEU A 582 -34.35 -1.92 26.57
N CYS A 583 -33.79 -2.72 25.65
CA CYS A 583 -34.43 -3.93 25.15
C CYS A 583 -34.72 -4.94 26.26
N ALA A 584 -33.77 -5.15 27.18
CA ALA A 584 -33.96 -6.03 28.33
C ALA A 584 -35.07 -5.53 29.26
N CYS A 585 -35.09 -4.23 29.58
CA CYS A 585 -36.15 -3.61 30.39
C CYS A 585 -37.53 -3.73 29.73
N LEU A 586 -37.63 -3.45 28.43
CA LEU A 586 -38.88 -3.58 27.68
C LEU A 586 -39.37 -5.03 27.65
N SER A 587 -38.47 -5.99 27.44
CA SER A 587 -38.82 -7.42 27.47
C SER A 587 -39.29 -7.86 28.86
N GLY A 588 -38.69 -7.33 29.93
CA GLY A 588 -39.12 -7.54 31.30
C GLY A 588 -40.49 -6.93 31.60
N LEU A 589 -40.74 -5.70 31.14
CA LEU A 589 -42.03 -5.02 31.27
C LEU A 589 -43.13 -5.74 30.49
N PHE A 590 -42.86 -6.22 29.28
CA PHE A 590 -43.80 -7.05 28.51
C PHE A 590 -44.09 -8.37 29.21
N SER A 591 -43.07 -9.01 29.80
CA SER A 591 -43.25 -10.25 30.55
C SER A 591 -44.09 -10.03 31.82
N LEU A 592 -43.88 -8.91 32.52
CA LEU A 592 -44.68 -8.50 33.69
C LEU A 592 -46.10 -8.10 33.31
N ALA A 593 -46.29 -7.38 32.21
CA ALA A 593 -47.61 -7.00 31.70
C ALA A 593 -48.40 -8.25 31.25
N ALA A 594 -47.76 -9.18 30.56
CA ALA A 594 -48.34 -10.47 30.22
C ALA A 594 -48.70 -11.26 31.48
N ALA A 595 -47.78 -11.37 32.45
CA ALA A 595 -48.06 -12.06 33.71
C ALA A 595 -49.22 -11.42 34.50
N TYR A 596 -49.32 -10.09 34.51
CA TYR A 596 -50.43 -9.37 35.13
C TYR A 596 -51.76 -9.63 34.42
N TYR A 597 -51.76 -9.60 33.09
CA TYR A 597 -52.96 -9.87 32.27
C TYR A 597 -53.43 -11.33 32.41
N TYR A 598 -52.52 -12.29 32.57
CA TYR A 598 -52.85 -13.69 32.83
C TYR A 598 -53.25 -13.96 34.29
N ALA A 599 -52.83 -13.12 35.25
CA ALA A 599 -53.19 -13.26 36.66
C ALA A 599 -54.53 -12.58 37.03
N HIS A 600 -54.99 -11.64 36.21
CA HIS A 600 -56.26 -10.92 36.39
C HIS A 600 -57.05 -10.92 35.08
N PRO A 601 -57.82 -11.99 34.81
CA PRO A 601 -58.84 -11.96 33.75
C PRO A 601 -59.82 -10.82 34.08
N LEU A 602 -60.20 -10.05 33.06
CA LEU A 602 -61.35 -9.17 33.19
C LEU A 602 -62.58 -10.06 33.36
N ASP A 603 -63.21 -10.02 34.53
CA ASP A 603 -64.58 -10.51 34.72
C ASP A 603 -65.50 -9.59 33.92
N ASP A 604 -65.70 -9.91 32.63
CA ASP A 604 -66.82 -9.38 31.87
C ASP A 604 -68.07 -10.16 32.29
N ASP A 605 -68.76 -9.64 33.32
CA ASP A 605 -70.16 -9.90 33.56
C ASP A 605 -70.98 -9.26 32.42
N HIS A 606 -71.20 -10.02 31.35
CA HIS A 606 -72.38 -9.80 30.51
C HIS A 606 -72.97 -11.12 30.04
N ASP A 607 -74.10 -11.45 30.66
CA ASP A 607 -75.11 -12.40 30.20
C ASP A 607 -75.31 -12.34 28.69
N HIS A 608 -75.10 -13.47 28.00
CA HIS A 608 -75.98 -13.90 26.93
C HIS A 608 -75.83 -15.42 26.69
N ASP A 609 -76.89 -16.14 27.07
CA ASP A 609 -77.23 -17.47 26.57
C ASP A 609 -77.26 -17.48 25.02
N HIS A 610 -76.55 -18.43 24.38
CA HIS A 610 -77.14 -19.42 23.48
C HIS A 610 -76.10 -20.34 22.79
N HIS A 611 -76.36 -21.65 22.92
CA HIS A 611 -76.11 -22.78 22.02
C HIS A 611 -74.71 -23.20 21.54
N ASP A 612 -74.32 -24.39 22.02
CA ASP A 612 -73.76 -25.57 21.33
C ASP A 612 -73.15 -25.38 19.91
N ASP A 613 -71.84 -25.65 19.76
CA ASP A 613 -71.37 -26.85 19.04
C ASP A 613 -69.85 -27.07 19.17
N GLU A 614 -69.43 -28.33 19.03
CA GLU A 614 -68.09 -28.89 19.25
C GLU A 614 -66.97 -28.33 18.36
N GLY A 615 -65.76 -28.18 18.94
CA GLY A 615 -64.54 -27.85 18.19
C GLY A 615 -63.26 -27.92 19.02
N ARG A 616 -62.73 -29.14 19.19
CA ARG A 616 -61.43 -29.43 19.79
C ARG A 616 -60.30 -28.86 18.89
N GLY A 617 -59.55 -27.86 19.36
CA GLY A 617 -58.44 -27.25 18.59
C GLY A 617 -57.44 -26.44 19.43
N ASP A 618 -56.36 -27.12 19.84
CA ASP A 618 -55.01 -26.65 20.20
C ASP A 618 -54.77 -25.44 21.12
N LEU A 619 -54.60 -25.76 22.41
CA LEU A 619 -53.82 -25.00 23.39
C LEU A 619 -52.30 -24.95 23.09
N GLU A 620 -51.79 -25.56 22.02
CA GLU A 620 -50.36 -25.59 21.69
C GLU A 620 -49.83 -24.33 20.97
N SER A 621 -50.69 -23.55 20.31
CA SER A 621 -50.24 -22.36 19.56
C SER A 621 -49.90 -21.14 20.44
N LYS A 622 -50.43 -21.08 21.68
CA LYS A 622 -50.30 -19.92 22.58
C LYS A 622 -49.10 -19.98 23.54
N LYS A 623 -48.46 -21.15 23.71
CA LYS A 623 -47.17 -21.29 24.43
C LYS A 623 -45.95 -20.88 23.58
N SER A 624 -46.14 -20.66 22.28
CA SER A 624 -45.06 -20.35 21.33
C SER A 624 -44.49 -18.93 21.49
N TRP A 625 -45.33 -17.92 21.73
CA TRP A 625 -44.89 -16.51 21.70
C TRP A 625 -44.08 -16.08 22.93
N SER A 626 -44.39 -16.60 24.12
CA SER A 626 -43.62 -16.35 25.34
C SER A 626 -42.29 -17.12 25.36
N ALA A 627 -42.23 -18.30 24.73
CA ALA A 627 -40.99 -19.07 24.58
C ALA A 627 -39.99 -18.44 23.59
N TYR A 628 -40.46 -17.78 22.53
CA TYR A 628 -39.59 -17.16 21.52
C TYR A 628 -38.86 -15.90 22.01
N LEU A 629 -39.49 -15.08 22.86
CA LEU A 629 -38.86 -13.88 23.44
C LEU A 629 -37.93 -14.20 24.63
N CYS A 630 -38.24 -15.24 25.41
CA CYS A 630 -37.42 -15.63 26.57
C CYS A 630 -36.16 -16.44 26.17
N CYS A 631 -36.19 -17.17 25.04
CA CYS A 631 -35.06 -17.97 24.57
C CYS A 631 -33.83 -17.15 24.14
N SER A 632 -34.00 -15.90 23.71
CA SER A 632 -32.87 -15.04 23.30
C SER A 632 -32.08 -14.47 24.49
N CYS A 633 -32.72 -14.25 25.65
CA CYS A 633 -32.01 -13.78 26.87
C CYS A 633 -31.42 -14.93 27.70
N SER A 634 -31.99 -16.14 27.65
CA SER A 634 -31.51 -17.28 28.43
C SER A 634 -30.19 -17.88 27.89
N ARG A 635 -29.95 -17.81 26.57
CA ARG A 635 -28.70 -18.31 25.95
C ARG A 635 -27.46 -17.51 26.37
N GLU A 636 -27.58 -16.24 26.75
CA GLU A 636 -26.46 -15.43 27.27
C GLU A 636 -26.10 -15.74 28.72
N LYS A 637 -27.09 -16.07 29.57
CA LYS A 637 -26.81 -16.50 30.95
C LYS A 637 -26.09 -17.86 30.97
N LYS A 638 -26.44 -18.78 30.06
CA LYS A 638 -25.77 -20.07 29.95
C LYS A 638 -24.32 -19.94 29.43
N ALA A 639 -24.08 -19.06 28.45
CA ALA A 639 -22.73 -18.78 27.95
C ALA A 639 -21.81 -18.04 28.95
N LYS A 640 -22.38 -17.26 29.89
CA LYS A 640 -21.61 -16.65 30.98
C LYS A 640 -21.26 -17.64 32.10
N ASN A 641 -22.13 -18.62 32.38
CA ASN A 641 -21.89 -19.62 33.43
C ASN A 641 -20.98 -20.77 32.94
N ASP A 642 -21.06 -21.17 31.66
CA ASP A 642 -20.17 -22.21 31.10
C ASP A 642 -18.70 -21.74 31.00
N LEU A 643 -18.44 -20.43 31.00
CA LEU A 643 -17.09 -19.85 31.07
C LEU A 643 -16.55 -19.69 32.50
N SER A 644 -17.42 -19.62 33.53
CA SER A 644 -16.98 -19.55 34.92
C SER A 644 -16.70 -20.93 35.52
N ASP A 645 -17.39 -21.98 35.06
CA ASP A 645 -17.22 -23.35 35.57
C ASP A 645 -16.05 -24.10 34.92
N SER A 646 -15.58 -23.66 33.74
CA SER A 646 -14.36 -24.19 33.11
C SER A 646 -13.06 -23.60 33.69
N LEU A 647 -13.17 -22.66 34.64
CA LEU A 647 -12.03 -22.01 35.33
C LEU A 647 -11.79 -22.51 36.76
N LEU A 648 -12.51 -23.52 37.24
CA LEU A 648 -12.43 -23.98 38.65
C LEU A 648 -12.11 -25.47 38.88
N HIS A 649 -11.85 -26.26 37.84
CA HIS A 649 -11.33 -27.61 38.00
C HIS A 649 -10.21 -27.96 37.01
N GLN A 650 -8.97 -27.65 37.40
CA GLN A 650 -7.86 -28.55 37.11
C GLN A 650 -6.79 -28.41 38.20
N GLU A 651 -6.89 -29.29 39.19
CA GLU A 651 -5.83 -29.57 40.18
C GLU A 651 -4.61 -30.18 39.48
N ASP A 652 -3.47 -29.55 39.75
CA ASP A 652 -2.29 -30.15 40.37
C ASP A 652 -1.80 -31.52 39.88
N THR A 653 -0.73 -31.52 39.09
CA THR A 653 0.35 -32.53 39.16
C THR A 653 1.71 -31.85 38.83
N THR A 654 2.51 -31.59 39.88
CA THR A 654 3.97 -31.84 40.02
C THR A 654 4.75 -32.12 38.70
N GLU A 655 5.84 -31.46 38.26
CA GLU A 655 7.13 -31.00 38.85
C GLU A 655 8.03 -30.48 37.66
N PRO A 656 9.27 -29.96 37.82
CA PRO A 656 9.70 -28.72 38.46
C PRO A 656 10.31 -27.68 37.47
N ARG A 657 10.44 -26.45 37.99
CA ARG A 657 11.09 -25.27 37.40
C ARG A 657 12.55 -25.49 37.00
N THR A 658 12.93 -24.97 35.83
CA THR A 658 14.27 -24.43 35.57
C THR A 658 14.19 -22.95 35.19
N THR A 659 14.84 -22.18 36.04
CA THR A 659 15.22 -20.77 36.06
C THR A 659 15.42 -20.05 34.71
N MET A 660 14.88 -18.82 34.67
CA MET A 660 15.28 -17.72 33.80
C MET A 660 16.78 -17.46 33.89
N VAL A 661 17.41 -17.17 32.75
CA VAL A 661 18.71 -16.50 32.65
C VAL A 661 18.55 -15.36 31.65
N ASP A 662 19.16 -14.25 32.02
CA ASP A 662 19.04 -12.89 31.51
C ASP A 662 19.31 -12.69 30.02
N GLU A 663 18.67 -11.65 29.48
CA GLU A 663 19.07 -10.95 28.25
C GLU A 663 20.51 -10.43 28.36
N PRO A 664 21.22 -10.30 27.22
CA PRO A 664 22.12 -9.18 27.05
C PRO A 664 21.67 -8.27 25.91
N SER A 665 21.65 -6.99 26.25
CA SER A 665 21.69 -5.83 25.37
C SER A 665 22.72 -5.96 24.25
N LEU A 666 22.30 -5.63 23.02
CA LEU A 666 23.06 -4.86 22.02
C LEU A 666 22.10 -4.28 20.98
#